data_AF-A0AAF0DUS7-F1
#
_entry.id   AF-A0AAF0DUS7-F1
#
_cell.length_a   1.000
_cell.length_b   1.000
_cell.length_c   1.000
_cell.angle_alpha   90.00
_cell.angle_beta   90.00
_cell.angle_gamma   90.00
#
_symmetry.space_group_name_H-M   'P 1'
#
loop_
_entity.id
_entity.type
_entity.pdbx_description
1 polymer ?
#
loop_
_entity_poly.entity_id
_entity_poly.type
_entity_poly.pdbx_seq_one_letter_code
_entity_poly.pdbx_strand_id
1 'polypeptide(L)'
;MTTNVVRVVHPTPDVAKGIEYWESVPATVDGVLGGFGNGTLPRIDALGSRTFLLRVLPSLSSTAPCSYNGTPQEWLAHRIKQRGGPGKTVTRALDCGAGIGRVSEHSLLPLVDEVHLVEPVHKFLQEAKRNSPNWAPLKQTEASSPFHAKKAAFFHTSPLQGFPIARPYSAVKDASLQLAPTVMNGEAPPPMDEPVQYDVIWCQWCLQHLSEKDLLAFLEEAKKALRPPSGSGEDTYPGGVIVVKENVCRDSEDGTEATWYDEEDFSVTRYVAQAYISSRKLYERLYSTAKLEVVHSEVQLGFPEELFDVSKGLAIMGGFIVFYGLFSYVVKERFYISEPLLATTVGILAGPHVLNWVDPFSWGSQEDTNEVTYQIARLVIGIQVLFTGITLPEKYLWKKKYSLMVLLLLVMTAAWFTTALFVWGMIKDLSYLEALCIAAAVTPTDPVLANSITSGRFAEEHVEERVRHIILAESGANDGLGFPFLFLAVYLLARTHSDYGESVGDEVWRWFYSVIVYQILLSCVYGALLGYLARKVLRWAAEHKLIDMHNFFSYGFALAMFTLGTAGLFGTDDILACFVAGNSFTWDDWFRLRQEETDFQEILDMLFNTAIFLYIGMIIPWQDYSDTAIGMNGWRVVVLGILVILFRRLPWVMLTYKIIPALRTWKEACFAGWFGPIGVGAVYYIEVAIRKVPDDGTRDHMRRVVAPVVLFCVFSSVLTHGITVPIVYFGPHVVRQTRTLTVTRTRTAPASEHEKRSWREFFASLFADKEPLSEDLERSEENGKEEVYERPAQPFSRSVHGQLPPDEQINPHHQHIDKSSQIATESLNLLAKPAAALRRLRGGDAAEVQRAHCPDRT
;
A
#
# COMPACT_ATOMS: atom_id res chain seq x y z
N MET A 1 20.94 -40.33 -14.37
CA MET A 1 21.75 -39.32 -15.10
C MET A 1 22.43 -38.46 -14.06
N THR A 2 23.75 -38.29 -14.11
CA THR A 2 24.49 -37.38 -13.23
C THR A 2 24.28 -35.95 -13.72
N THR A 3 23.43 -35.18 -13.03
CA THR A 3 23.26 -33.76 -13.27
C THR A 3 24.54 -33.03 -12.87
N ASN A 4 25.26 -32.49 -13.85
CA ASN A 4 26.36 -31.55 -13.60
C ASN A 4 25.76 -30.25 -13.07
N VAL A 5 25.61 -30.16 -11.74
CA VAL A 5 25.26 -28.90 -11.07
C VAL A 5 26.44 -27.95 -11.25
N VAL A 6 26.26 -26.95 -12.13
CA VAL A 6 27.24 -25.87 -12.28
C VAL A 6 27.27 -25.09 -10.96
N ARG A 7 28.44 -25.04 -10.32
CA ARG A 7 28.61 -24.33 -9.04
C ARG A 7 28.44 -22.82 -9.28
N VAL A 8 27.42 -22.23 -8.65
CA VAL A 8 27.23 -20.78 -8.63
C VAL A 8 28.42 -20.14 -7.90
N VAL A 9 28.96 -19.07 -8.48
CA VAL A 9 30.06 -18.30 -7.89
C VAL A 9 29.49 -17.08 -7.19
N HIS A 10 29.46 -17.13 -5.85
CA HIS A 10 28.96 -16.03 -5.03
C HIS A 10 29.99 -14.91 -4.85
N PRO A 11 29.55 -13.65 -4.64
CA PRO A 11 30.45 -12.56 -4.26
C PRO A 11 31.17 -12.87 -2.94
N THR A 12 32.33 -12.24 -2.75
CA THR A 12 33.17 -12.38 -1.55
C THR A 12 33.15 -11.08 -0.75
N PRO A 13 32.92 -11.10 0.57
CA PRO A 13 32.90 -9.89 1.39
C PRO A 13 34.30 -9.26 1.52
N ASP A 14 34.35 -7.95 1.74
CA ASP A 14 35.61 -7.20 1.97
C ASP A 14 35.77 -6.92 3.46
N VAL A 15 36.46 -7.85 4.13
CA VAL A 15 36.65 -7.85 5.60
C VAL A 15 37.32 -6.57 6.09
N ALA A 16 38.28 -6.02 5.33
CA ALA A 16 39.03 -4.85 5.75
C ALA A 16 38.13 -3.60 5.76
N LYS A 17 37.32 -3.43 4.71
CA LYS A 17 36.35 -2.33 4.64
C LYS A 17 35.18 -2.52 5.61
N GLY A 18 34.73 -3.75 5.84
CA GLY A 18 33.72 -4.02 6.87
C GLY A 18 34.20 -3.60 8.27
N ILE A 19 35.47 -3.84 8.60
CA ILE A 19 36.08 -3.34 9.85
C ILE A 19 36.13 -1.80 9.84
N GLU A 20 36.53 -1.16 8.74
CA GLU A 20 36.54 0.31 8.61
C GLU A 20 35.14 0.93 8.79
N TYR A 21 34.10 0.32 8.20
CA TYR A 21 32.70 0.70 8.39
C TYR A 21 32.31 0.62 9.87
N TRP A 22 32.52 -0.53 10.52
CA TRP A 22 32.20 -0.68 11.94
C TRP A 22 33.09 0.19 12.84
N GLU A 23 34.30 0.56 12.41
CA GLU A 23 35.15 1.58 13.04
C GLU A 23 34.57 3.02 12.96
N SER A 24 33.63 3.30 12.04
CA SER A 24 32.84 4.53 12.06
C SER A 24 31.66 4.52 13.05
N VAL A 25 31.02 3.36 13.26
CA VAL A 25 29.76 3.24 14.02
C VAL A 25 29.93 3.52 15.53
N PRO A 26 29.07 4.31 16.20
CA PRO A 26 29.19 4.57 17.64
C PRO A 26 29.17 3.29 18.49
N ALA A 27 30.07 3.20 19.48
CA ALA A 27 30.12 2.09 20.45
C ALA A 27 28.99 2.21 21.50
N THR A 28 27.74 2.07 21.06
CA THR A 28 26.53 2.16 21.89
C THR A 28 25.52 1.09 21.49
N VAL A 29 24.57 0.77 22.37
CA VAL A 29 23.48 -0.19 22.07
C VAL A 29 22.69 0.24 20.83
N ASP A 30 22.58 1.55 20.63
CA ASP A 30 21.90 2.16 19.49
C ASP A 30 22.70 2.01 18.19
N GLY A 31 24.02 2.28 18.23
CA GLY A 31 24.91 2.14 17.07
C GLY A 31 24.99 0.69 16.57
N VAL A 32 25.19 -0.29 17.47
CA VAL A 32 25.25 -1.71 17.09
C VAL A 32 23.90 -2.34 16.75
N LEU A 33 22.80 -1.58 16.88
CA LEU A 33 21.45 -1.98 16.46
C LEU A 33 20.89 -1.07 15.36
N GLY A 34 21.73 -0.27 14.68
CA GLY A 34 21.27 0.58 13.56
C GLY A 34 20.24 1.64 13.93
N GLY A 35 20.27 2.17 15.16
CA GLY A 35 19.32 3.18 15.67
C GLY A 35 18.14 2.62 16.48
N PHE A 36 18.12 1.31 16.74
CA PHE A 36 17.04 0.63 17.49
C PHE A 36 17.44 0.23 18.93
N GLY A 37 18.40 0.93 19.53
CA GLY A 37 18.81 0.71 20.92
C GLY A 37 17.81 1.25 21.95
N ASN A 38 16.93 2.15 21.53
CA ASN A 38 15.89 2.74 22.35
C ASN A 38 14.53 2.05 22.10
N GLY A 39 14.09 1.19 23.03
CA GLY A 39 12.77 0.56 22.94
C GLY A 39 12.70 -0.86 23.51
N THR A 40 11.77 -1.66 23.00
CA THR A 40 11.57 -3.07 23.39
C THR A 40 12.51 -4.03 22.68
N LEU A 41 13.02 -3.69 21.49
CA LEU A 41 13.84 -4.58 20.64
C LEU A 41 15.02 -5.22 21.39
N PRO A 42 15.89 -4.50 22.14
CA PRO A 42 17.02 -5.12 22.84
C PRO A 42 16.59 -6.20 23.84
N ARG A 43 15.40 -6.05 24.44
CA ARG A 43 14.83 -6.99 25.41
C ARG A 43 14.18 -8.19 24.73
N ILE A 44 13.45 -7.97 23.64
CA ILE A 44 12.83 -9.05 22.85
C ILE A 44 13.90 -9.92 22.21
N ASP A 45 14.94 -9.29 21.64
CA ASP A 45 16.09 -9.95 21.04
C ASP A 45 16.77 -10.92 22.03
N ALA A 46 17.09 -10.44 23.24
CA ALA A 46 17.76 -11.23 24.28
C ALA A 46 16.84 -12.26 24.97
N LEU A 47 15.52 -12.05 24.99
CA LEU A 47 14.57 -13.06 25.50
C LEU A 47 14.38 -14.20 24.51
N GLY A 48 14.19 -13.90 23.23
CA GLY A 48 14.06 -14.91 22.17
C GLY A 48 15.33 -15.78 22.09
N SER A 49 16.50 -15.15 22.07
CA SER A 49 17.80 -15.85 22.04
C SER A 49 17.97 -16.84 23.21
N ARG A 50 17.60 -16.45 24.43
CA ARG A 50 17.63 -17.35 25.60
C ARG A 50 16.62 -18.47 25.53
N THR A 51 15.40 -18.18 25.06
CA THR A 51 14.33 -19.18 24.95
C THR A 51 14.70 -20.24 23.91
N PHE A 52 15.28 -19.82 22.78
CA PHE A 52 15.84 -20.71 21.77
C PHE A 52 16.94 -21.61 22.35
N LEU A 53 17.95 -21.03 23.02
CA LEU A 53 19.01 -21.81 23.68
C LEU A 53 18.49 -22.82 24.69
N LEU A 54 17.49 -22.47 25.49
CA LEU A 54 16.92 -23.36 26.49
C LEU A 54 16.05 -24.49 25.91
N ARG A 55 15.54 -24.33 24.68
CA ARG A 55 14.89 -25.43 23.92
C ARG A 55 15.91 -26.41 23.37
N VAL A 56 17.04 -25.92 22.85
CA VAL A 56 18.10 -26.74 22.23
C VAL A 56 19.01 -27.39 23.28
N LEU A 57 19.38 -26.67 24.34
CA LEU A 57 20.18 -27.16 25.48
C LEU A 57 19.48 -26.92 26.83
N PRO A 58 18.48 -27.75 27.19
CA PRO A 58 17.79 -27.66 28.49
C PRO A 58 18.69 -27.87 29.72
N SER A 59 19.89 -28.42 29.53
CA SER A 59 20.96 -28.57 30.53
C SER A 59 21.52 -27.23 31.03
N LEU A 60 21.30 -26.13 30.30
CA LEU A 60 21.64 -24.78 30.73
C LEU A 60 20.57 -24.15 31.65
N SER A 61 19.36 -24.70 31.73
CA SER A 61 18.31 -24.12 32.56
C SER A 61 18.46 -24.44 34.04
N SER A 62 18.63 -23.40 34.86
CA SER A 62 18.48 -23.48 36.32
C SER A 62 17.02 -23.53 36.78
N THR A 63 16.07 -23.20 35.90
CA THR A 63 14.64 -23.12 36.21
C THR A 63 13.88 -24.29 35.59
N ALA A 64 13.00 -24.92 36.36
CA ALA A 64 12.14 -26.00 35.87
C ALA A 64 11.13 -25.46 34.83
N PRO A 65 10.93 -26.14 33.69
CA PRO A 65 9.84 -25.82 32.77
C PRO A 65 8.49 -26.17 33.41
N CYS A 66 7.42 -25.50 33.01
CA CYS A 66 6.07 -25.72 33.56
C CYS A 66 5.52 -27.15 33.35
N SER A 67 6.13 -27.92 32.43
CA SER A 67 5.82 -29.33 32.17
C SER A 67 6.60 -30.33 33.04
N TYR A 68 7.44 -29.86 33.97
CA TYR A 68 8.18 -30.73 34.89
C TYR A 68 7.31 -31.10 36.09
N ASN A 69 7.14 -32.40 36.33
CA ASN A 69 6.25 -32.94 37.36
C ASN A 69 6.85 -32.92 38.79
N GLY A 70 8.11 -32.50 38.95
CA GLY A 70 8.80 -32.41 40.25
C GLY A 70 8.97 -30.98 40.75
N THR A 71 9.66 -30.80 41.88
CA THR A 71 9.89 -29.47 42.45
C THR A 71 11.02 -28.70 41.73
N PRO A 72 11.02 -27.35 41.74
CA PRO A 72 12.14 -26.55 41.21
C PRO A 72 13.49 -26.88 41.86
N GLN A 73 13.48 -27.29 43.13
CA GLN A 73 14.67 -27.72 43.88
C GLN A 73 15.21 -29.05 43.34
N GLU A 74 14.35 -30.03 43.05
CA GLU A 74 14.74 -31.29 42.41
C GLU A 74 15.34 -31.06 41.02
N TRP A 75 14.71 -30.20 40.21
CA TRP A 75 15.24 -29.83 38.89
C TRP A 75 16.66 -29.26 38.99
N LEU A 76 16.87 -28.31 39.89
CA LEU A 76 18.17 -27.67 40.05
C LEU A 76 19.23 -28.68 40.56
N ALA A 77 18.87 -29.52 41.54
CA ALA A 77 19.75 -30.58 42.05
C ALA A 77 20.17 -31.57 40.94
N HIS A 78 19.22 -31.96 40.07
CA HIS A 78 19.50 -32.81 38.91
C HIS A 78 20.48 -32.14 37.93
N ARG A 79 20.26 -30.86 37.60
CA ARG A 79 21.15 -30.10 36.70
C ARG A 79 22.55 -29.87 37.29
N ILE A 80 22.65 -29.60 38.59
CA ILE A 80 23.94 -29.53 39.31
C ILE A 80 24.67 -30.88 39.25
N LYS A 81 23.95 -32.00 39.44
CA LYS A 81 24.51 -33.36 39.33
C LYS A 81 25.02 -33.66 37.91
N GLN A 82 24.29 -33.25 36.87
CA GLN A 82 24.74 -33.35 35.46
C GLN A 82 26.02 -32.55 35.20
N ARG A 83 26.20 -31.41 35.85
CA ARG A 83 27.45 -30.62 35.85
C ARG A 83 28.54 -31.20 36.78
N GLY A 84 28.42 -32.46 37.22
CA GLY A 84 29.41 -33.15 38.07
C GLY A 84 29.39 -32.77 39.56
N GLY A 85 28.44 -31.93 39.96
CA GLY A 85 28.31 -31.35 41.31
C GLY A 85 28.49 -29.82 41.31
N PRO A 86 28.27 -29.17 42.48
CA PRO A 86 28.35 -27.71 42.63
C PRO A 86 29.70 -27.19 42.13
N GLY A 87 29.68 -26.21 41.23
CA GLY A 87 30.88 -25.53 40.72
C GLY A 87 31.88 -26.38 39.92
N LYS A 88 31.62 -27.67 39.64
CA LYS A 88 32.64 -28.55 39.03
C LYS A 88 32.79 -28.41 37.52
N THR A 89 31.70 -28.49 36.77
CA THR A 89 31.74 -28.32 35.30
C THR A 89 31.36 -26.89 34.95
N VAL A 90 32.37 -26.10 34.58
CA VAL A 90 32.19 -24.75 34.05
C VAL A 90 31.63 -24.83 32.64
N THR A 91 30.46 -24.24 32.41
CA THR A 91 29.88 -24.11 31.08
C THR A 91 30.38 -22.87 30.37
N ARG A 92 30.69 -22.98 29.07
CA ARG A 92 31.39 -21.96 28.30
C ARG A 92 30.65 -21.60 27.01
N ALA A 93 30.58 -20.32 26.71
CA ALA A 93 30.19 -19.84 25.38
C ALA A 93 31.29 -19.04 24.68
N LEU A 94 31.30 -19.10 23.34
CA LEU A 94 32.01 -18.17 22.47
C LEU A 94 30.97 -17.25 21.82
N ASP A 95 31.12 -15.95 22.00
CA ASP A 95 30.29 -14.89 21.41
C ASP A 95 31.06 -14.30 20.22
N CYS A 96 30.66 -14.68 19.00
CA CYS A 96 31.34 -14.30 17.74
C CYS A 96 30.66 -13.07 17.13
N GLY A 97 31.44 -12.00 16.89
CA GLY A 97 30.88 -10.70 16.58
C GLY A 97 30.25 -10.05 17.82
N ALA A 98 30.92 -10.17 18.96
CA ALA A 98 30.35 -9.81 20.26
C ALA A 98 29.96 -8.32 20.39
N GLY A 99 30.51 -7.44 19.53
CA GLY A 99 30.31 -6.01 19.58
C GLY A 99 30.59 -5.46 20.99
N ILE A 100 29.64 -4.69 21.52
CA ILE A 100 29.72 -4.12 22.88
C ILE A 100 29.35 -5.11 24.01
N GLY A 101 29.25 -6.42 23.72
CA GLY A 101 28.97 -7.46 24.71
C GLY A 101 27.50 -7.62 25.11
N ARG A 102 26.56 -7.10 24.31
CA ARG A 102 25.10 -7.16 24.58
C ARG A 102 24.56 -8.59 24.66
N VAL A 103 25.03 -9.46 23.76
CA VAL A 103 24.66 -10.88 23.70
C VAL A 103 25.26 -11.62 24.89
N SER A 104 26.55 -11.44 25.15
CA SER A 104 27.23 -11.88 26.37
C SER A 104 26.48 -11.52 27.66
N GLU A 105 26.13 -10.25 27.88
CA GLU A 105 25.46 -9.80 29.12
C GLU A 105 24.04 -10.37 29.26
N HIS A 106 23.21 -10.21 28.24
CA HIS A 106 21.76 -10.42 28.37
C HIS A 106 21.29 -11.80 27.94
N SER A 107 22.09 -12.53 27.13
CA SER A 107 21.71 -13.84 26.58
C SER A 107 22.58 -14.98 27.09
N LEU A 108 23.91 -14.85 27.06
CA LEU A 108 24.83 -15.96 27.33
C LEU A 108 25.16 -16.11 28.83
N LEU A 109 25.71 -15.10 29.50
CA LEU A 109 26.08 -15.16 30.94
C LEU A 109 24.93 -15.52 31.92
N PRO A 110 23.64 -15.27 31.61
CA PRO A 110 22.53 -15.81 32.40
C PRO A 110 22.41 -17.34 32.36
N LEU A 111 22.97 -18.00 31.34
CA LEU A 111 22.83 -19.44 31.06
C LEU A 111 24.14 -20.24 31.21
N VAL A 112 25.26 -19.66 30.77
CA VAL A 112 26.61 -20.23 30.90
C VAL A 112 27.43 -19.52 31.97
N ASP A 113 28.57 -20.10 32.33
CA ASP A 113 29.41 -19.61 33.43
C ASP A 113 30.50 -18.67 32.89
N GLU A 114 31.23 -19.10 31.85
CA GLU A 114 32.26 -18.29 31.18
C GLU A 114 31.84 -17.90 29.76
N VAL A 115 32.13 -16.68 29.33
CA VAL A 115 31.94 -16.24 27.94
C VAL A 115 33.24 -15.64 27.39
N HIS A 116 33.65 -16.14 26.22
CA HIS A 116 34.72 -15.56 25.42
C HIS A 116 34.08 -14.67 24.35
N LEU A 117 34.39 -13.38 24.36
CA LEU A 117 33.97 -12.41 23.35
C LEU A 117 35.06 -12.32 22.29
N VAL A 118 34.73 -12.58 21.03
CA VAL A 118 35.63 -12.33 19.89
C VAL A 118 34.99 -11.32 18.94
N GLU A 119 35.76 -10.28 18.62
CA GLU A 119 35.30 -9.11 17.89
C GLU A 119 36.53 -8.42 17.25
N PRO A 120 36.54 -8.16 15.92
CA PRO A 120 37.64 -7.44 15.29
C PRO A 120 37.73 -5.95 15.68
N VAL A 121 36.61 -5.29 15.96
CA VAL A 121 36.55 -3.84 16.19
C VAL A 121 36.87 -3.49 17.64
N HIS A 122 38.14 -3.18 17.91
CA HIS A 122 38.67 -3.07 19.28
C HIS A 122 37.89 -2.11 20.21
N LYS A 123 37.41 -0.97 19.69
CA LYS A 123 36.60 0.00 20.48
C LYS A 123 35.31 -0.59 21.04
N PHE A 124 34.70 -1.58 20.38
CA PHE A 124 33.50 -2.24 20.87
C PHE A 124 33.83 -3.15 22.05
N LEU A 125 34.93 -3.90 21.99
CA LEU A 125 35.44 -4.66 23.14
C LEU A 125 35.89 -3.77 24.29
N GLN A 126 36.44 -2.58 24.03
CA GLN A 126 36.74 -1.62 25.10
C GLN A 126 35.47 -1.16 25.83
N GLU A 127 34.39 -0.88 25.10
CA GLU A 127 33.08 -0.54 25.69
C GLU A 127 32.49 -1.74 26.46
N ALA A 128 32.53 -2.95 25.88
CA ALA A 128 32.13 -4.19 26.55
C ALA A 128 32.91 -4.39 27.86
N LYS A 129 34.23 -4.23 27.83
CA LYS A 129 35.11 -4.32 28.99
C LYS A 129 34.78 -3.25 30.03
N ARG A 130 34.55 -1.99 29.63
CA ARG A 130 34.17 -0.89 30.52
C ARG A 130 32.87 -1.18 31.27
N ASN A 131 31.88 -1.74 30.56
CA ASN A 131 30.56 -2.03 31.14
C ASN A 131 30.51 -3.36 31.89
N SER A 132 31.38 -4.32 31.58
CA SER A 132 31.32 -5.67 32.14
C SER A 132 31.33 -5.81 33.67
N PRO A 133 32.02 -4.97 34.48
CA PRO A 133 31.89 -5.02 35.94
C PRO A 133 30.47 -4.67 36.43
N ASN A 134 29.65 -4.05 35.57
CA ASN A 134 28.27 -3.70 35.87
C ASN A 134 27.25 -4.78 35.53
N TRP A 135 27.61 -5.77 34.72
CA TRP A 135 26.73 -6.85 34.25
C TRP A 135 26.15 -7.65 35.42
N ALA A 136 24.83 -7.79 35.45
CA ALA A 136 24.13 -8.43 36.57
C ALA A 136 24.61 -9.87 36.88
N PRO A 137 24.94 -10.75 35.89
CA PRO A 137 25.50 -12.07 36.17
C PRO A 137 26.88 -12.04 36.85
N LEU A 138 27.73 -11.07 36.54
CA LEU A 138 29.09 -10.97 37.12
C LEU A 138 29.11 -10.34 38.53
N LYS A 139 28.03 -9.66 38.92
CA LYS A 139 27.81 -9.14 40.29
C LYS A 139 27.31 -10.18 41.29
N GLN A 140 27.02 -11.40 40.86
CA GLN A 140 26.64 -12.50 41.74
C GLN A 140 27.82 -12.95 42.62
N THR A 141 27.57 -13.87 43.54
CA THR A 141 28.58 -14.61 44.30
C THR A 141 28.50 -16.08 43.94
N GLU A 142 29.54 -16.87 44.20
CA GLU A 142 29.51 -18.32 43.95
C GLU A 142 28.29 -18.98 44.61
N ALA A 143 27.98 -18.61 45.86
CA ALA A 143 26.81 -19.11 46.60
C ALA A 143 25.44 -18.60 46.11
N SER A 144 25.38 -17.58 45.23
CA SER A 144 24.12 -17.08 44.62
C SER A 144 24.02 -17.39 43.12
N SER A 145 25.10 -17.86 42.50
CA SER A 145 25.11 -18.49 41.18
C SER A 145 24.30 -19.79 41.22
N PRO A 146 23.29 -20.01 40.36
CA PRO A 146 22.40 -21.18 40.46
C PRO A 146 23.11 -22.54 40.44
N PHE A 147 24.26 -22.63 39.78
CA PHE A 147 25.06 -23.86 39.68
C PHE A 147 26.27 -23.88 40.61
N HIS A 148 26.38 -22.88 41.50
CA HIS A 148 27.55 -22.62 42.34
C HIS A 148 28.85 -22.49 41.52
N ALA A 149 28.74 -22.01 40.28
CA ALA A 149 29.85 -21.85 39.36
C ALA A 149 30.28 -20.37 39.29
N LYS A 150 31.60 -20.18 39.22
CA LYS A 150 32.26 -18.88 39.05
C LYS A 150 31.99 -18.37 37.63
N LYS A 151 31.73 -17.07 37.48
CA LYS A 151 31.45 -16.44 36.18
C LYS A 151 32.55 -15.49 35.74
N ALA A 152 32.86 -15.51 34.44
CA ALA A 152 33.88 -14.65 33.84
C ALA A 152 33.55 -14.26 32.39
N ALA A 153 34.05 -13.11 31.98
CA ALA A 153 34.05 -12.63 30.60
C ALA A 153 35.50 -12.37 30.13
N PHE A 154 35.84 -12.92 28.97
CA PHE A 154 37.14 -12.82 28.32
C PHE A 154 37.01 -12.07 27.00
N PHE A 155 38.00 -11.26 26.62
CA PHE A 155 37.89 -10.32 25.51
C PHE A 155 39.05 -10.55 24.53
N HIS A 156 38.74 -10.88 23.27
CA HIS A 156 39.72 -11.27 22.26
C HIS A 156 39.53 -10.42 21.01
N THR A 157 40.42 -9.44 20.79
CA THR A 157 40.39 -8.61 19.57
C THR A 157 40.96 -9.41 18.39
N SER A 158 40.08 -9.95 17.54
CA SER A 158 40.47 -10.75 16.37
C SER A 158 39.32 -10.83 15.34
N PRO A 159 39.63 -10.80 14.03
CA PRO A 159 38.71 -11.29 13.01
C PRO A 159 38.55 -12.82 13.11
N LEU A 160 37.40 -13.36 12.71
CA LEU A 160 37.08 -14.80 12.82
C LEU A 160 37.93 -15.68 11.88
N GLN A 161 38.34 -15.15 10.71
CA GLN A 161 39.15 -15.82 9.69
C GLN A 161 40.51 -16.33 10.22
N GLY A 162 40.99 -15.76 11.32
CA GLY A 162 42.28 -16.10 11.93
C GLY A 162 42.20 -16.38 13.44
N PHE A 163 41.00 -16.58 13.99
CA PHE A 163 40.81 -16.77 15.42
C PHE A 163 40.92 -18.25 15.83
N PRO A 164 41.98 -18.67 16.56
CA PRO A 164 42.12 -20.04 17.07
C PRO A 164 41.11 -20.33 18.19
N ILE A 165 39.95 -20.90 17.82
CA ILE A 165 38.79 -21.10 18.69
C ILE A 165 39.18 -21.91 19.93
N ALA A 166 39.91 -23.01 19.76
CA ALA A 166 40.32 -23.87 20.86
C ALA A 166 41.44 -23.29 21.75
N ARG A 167 42.09 -22.18 21.33
CA ARG A 167 43.20 -21.53 22.06
C ARG A 167 43.10 -20.00 21.92
N PRO A 168 42.04 -19.38 22.46
CA PRO A 168 41.64 -18.01 22.09
C PRO A 168 42.72 -16.96 22.39
N TYR A 169 43.52 -17.15 23.45
CA TYR A 169 44.64 -16.26 23.80
C TYR A 169 45.80 -16.27 22.80
N SER A 170 45.94 -17.30 21.98
CA SER A 170 46.96 -17.34 20.92
C SER A 170 46.62 -16.48 19.69
N ALA A 171 45.41 -15.90 19.65
CA ALA A 171 44.99 -14.96 18.61
C ALA A 171 45.72 -13.60 18.71
N VAL A 172 45.89 -13.09 19.93
CA VAL A 172 46.33 -11.71 20.19
C VAL A 172 47.85 -11.63 20.15
N LYS A 173 48.39 -11.23 18.98
CA LYS A 173 49.84 -11.03 18.78
C LYS A 173 50.35 -9.67 19.28
N ASP A 174 49.47 -8.70 19.45
CA ASP A 174 49.79 -7.35 19.93
C ASP A 174 49.30 -7.16 21.37
N ALA A 175 50.23 -6.96 22.30
CA ALA A 175 49.94 -6.77 23.71
C ALA A 175 49.08 -5.53 24.02
N SER A 176 49.02 -4.55 23.12
CA SER A 176 48.19 -3.35 23.28
C SER A 176 46.69 -3.62 23.08
N LEU A 177 46.33 -4.68 22.34
CA LEU A 177 44.94 -5.08 22.09
C LEU A 177 44.42 -6.08 23.13
N GLN A 178 45.26 -6.52 24.07
CA GLN A 178 44.90 -7.51 25.07
C GLN A 178 44.15 -6.87 26.25
N LEU A 179 42.85 -7.17 26.36
CA LEU A 179 42.01 -6.69 27.45
C LEU A 179 41.94 -7.73 28.58
N ALA A 180 42.18 -7.28 29.83
CA ALA A 180 42.11 -8.16 30.98
C ALA A 180 40.69 -8.75 31.17
N PRO A 181 40.54 -10.00 31.64
CA PRO A 181 39.22 -10.58 31.92
C PRO A 181 38.43 -9.79 32.96
N THR A 182 37.12 -9.94 32.94
CA THR A 182 36.24 -9.51 34.04
C THR A 182 35.71 -10.74 34.73
N VAL A 183 36.07 -10.91 35.99
CA VAL A 183 35.67 -12.04 36.84
C VAL A 183 34.74 -11.57 37.95
N MET A 184 33.99 -12.51 38.51
CA MET A 184 33.20 -12.32 39.73
C MET A 184 34.07 -11.73 40.87
N ASN A 185 33.46 -10.86 41.69
CA ASN A 185 34.14 -9.96 42.63
C ASN A 185 35.33 -10.57 43.41
N GLY A 186 36.55 -10.09 43.11
CA GLY A 186 37.74 -10.28 43.94
C GLY A 186 38.55 -11.56 43.70
N GLU A 187 38.17 -12.38 42.71
CA GLU A 187 38.87 -13.65 42.44
C GLU A 187 40.01 -13.52 41.42
N ALA A 188 40.92 -14.49 41.41
CA ALA A 188 41.95 -14.59 40.38
C ALA A 188 41.36 -15.14 39.06
N PRO A 189 41.81 -14.67 37.88
CA PRO A 189 41.37 -15.23 36.61
C PRO A 189 41.84 -16.70 36.47
N PRO A 190 41.06 -17.56 35.79
CA PRO A 190 41.46 -18.93 35.50
C PRO A 190 42.70 -18.97 34.57
N PRO A 191 43.45 -20.09 34.56
CA PRO A 191 44.65 -20.24 33.73
C PRO A 191 44.34 -20.07 32.24
N MET A 192 45.13 -19.24 31.54
CA MET A 192 44.80 -18.75 30.20
C MET A 192 45.49 -19.51 29.04
N ASP A 193 46.34 -20.50 29.32
CA ASP A 193 47.11 -21.25 28.29
C ASP A 193 46.53 -22.62 27.91
N GLU A 194 45.45 -23.08 28.57
CA GLU A 194 44.87 -24.40 28.29
C GLU A 194 43.87 -24.39 27.12
N PRO A 195 43.74 -25.50 26.35
CA PRO A 195 42.73 -25.62 25.31
C PRO A 195 41.30 -25.52 25.86
N VAL A 196 40.49 -24.66 25.27
CA VAL A 196 39.11 -24.39 25.70
C VAL A 196 38.12 -25.22 24.87
N GLN A 197 37.10 -25.77 25.54
CA GLN A 197 35.93 -26.38 24.91
C GLN A 197 34.67 -25.57 25.23
N TYR A 198 33.75 -25.47 24.27
CA TYR A 198 32.52 -24.68 24.36
C TYR A 198 31.26 -25.54 24.38
N ASP A 199 30.30 -25.15 25.22
CA ASP A 199 28.92 -25.68 25.20
C ASP A 199 28.08 -24.97 24.14
N VAL A 200 28.37 -23.68 23.88
CA VAL A 200 27.68 -22.85 22.89
C VAL A 200 28.70 -22.05 22.09
N ILE A 201 28.66 -22.10 20.76
CA ILE A 201 29.34 -21.14 19.89
C ILE A 201 28.24 -20.31 19.22
N TRP A 202 28.09 -19.07 19.67
CA TRP A 202 27.06 -18.14 19.19
C TRP A 202 27.65 -17.24 18.12
N CYS A 203 27.03 -17.22 16.94
CA CYS A 203 27.40 -16.35 15.82
C CYS A 203 26.20 -15.46 15.49
N GLN A 204 26.35 -14.14 15.62
CA GLN A 204 25.28 -13.19 15.31
C GLN A 204 25.82 -12.01 14.51
N TRP A 205 25.21 -11.76 13.35
CA TRP A 205 25.55 -10.67 12.41
C TRP A 205 27.06 -10.56 12.09
N CYS A 206 27.73 -11.72 11.92
CA CYS A 206 29.18 -11.78 11.75
C CYS A 206 29.64 -12.73 10.63
N LEU A 207 28.89 -13.80 10.37
CA LEU A 207 29.24 -14.78 9.33
C LEU A 207 29.05 -14.20 7.92
N GLN A 208 28.23 -13.15 7.77
CA GLN A 208 28.11 -12.39 6.52
C GLN A 208 29.44 -11.79 6.03
N HIS A 209 30.40 -11.51 6.93
CA HIS A 209 31.75 -11.02 6.58
C HIS A 209 32.79 -12.13 6.28
N LEU A 210 32.42 -13.41 6.38
CA LEU A 210 33.29 -14.53 5.97
C LEU A 210 33.10 -14.87 4.49
N SER A 211 34.17 -15.23 3.76
CA SER A 211 33.99 -15.88 2.45
C SER A 211 33.42 -17.29 2.62
N GLU A 212 32.90 -17.90 1.56
CA GLU A 212 32.41 -19.29 1.61
C GLU A 212 33.47 -20.26 2.14
N LYS A 213 34.73 -20.05 1.74
CA LYS A 213 35.88 -20.85 2.16
C LYS A 213 36.20 -20.64 3.64
N ASP A 214 36.19 -19.39 4.10
CA ASP A 214 36.55 -19.06 5.49
C ASP A 214 35.44 -19.47 6.46
N LEU A 215 34.18 -19.37 6.03
CA LEU A 215 33.01 -19.88 6.76
C LEU A 215 33.08 -21.40 6.95
N LEU A 216 33.45 -22.16 5.93
CA LEU A 216 33.68 -23.61 6.06
C LEU A 216 34.83 -23.94 7.01
N ALA A 217 35.96 -23.22 6.90
CA ALA A 217 37.10 -23.42 7.80
C ALA A 217 36.74 -23.11 9.27
N PHE A 218 36.02 -22.00 9.50
CA PHE A 218 35.50 -21.61 10.82
C PHE A 218 34.55 -22.67 11.38
N LEU A 219 33.57 -23.16 10.61
CA LEU A 219 32.63 -24.20 11.05
C LEU A 219 33.33 -25.53 11.39
N GLU A 220 34.34 -25.93 10.62
CA GLU A 220 35.15 -27.11 10.92
C GLU A 220 36.00 -26.96 12.18
N GLU A 221 36.50 -25.76 12.50
CA GLU A 221 37.23 -25.50 13.73
C GLU A 221 36.30 -25.39 14.93
N ALA A 222 35.18 -24.66 14.79
CA ALA A 222 34.14 -24.54 15.80
C ALA A 222 33.66 -25.92 16.26
N LYS A 223 33.40 -26.83 15.30
CA LYS A 223 33.04 -28.22 15.56
C LYS A 223 34.06 -28.98 16.42
N LYS A 224 35.38 -28.74 16.22
CA LYS A 224 36.45 -29.40 17.00
C LYS A 224 36.55 -28.85 18.43
N ALA A 225 36.08 -27.63 18.66
CA ALA A 225 36.08 -26.98 19.96
C ALA A 225 34.77 -27.19 20.76
N LEU A 226 33.74 -27.81 20.18
CA LEU A 226 32.52 -28.16 20.92
C LEU A 226 32.82 -29.24 21.98
N ARG A 227 32.21 -29.10 23.16
CA ARG A 227 32.23 -30.12 24.21
C ARG A 227 31.52 -31.39 23.69
N PRO A 228 32.15 -32.58 23.78
CA PRO A 228 31.51 -33.82 23.33
C PRO A 228 30.34 -34.22 24.24
N PRO A 229 29.38 -35.04 23.75
CA PRO A 229 28.35 -35.63 24.59
C PRO A 229 28.95 -36.51 25.70
N SER A 230 28.33 -36.53 26.87
CA SER A 230 28.83 -37.25 28.04
C SER A 230 27.72 -37.65 29.01
N GLY A 231 27.87 -38.80 29.68
CA GLY A 231 26.88 -39.33 30.64
C GLY A 231 26.09 -40.52 30.08
N SER A 232 25.11 -40.99 30.85
CA SER A 232 24.26 -42.13 30.48
C SER A 232 22.90 -42.05 31.18
N GLY A 233 21.81 -42.31 30.44
CA GLY A 233 20.44 -42.23 30.96
C GLY A 233 19.88 -40.79 30.94
N GLU A 234 18.99 -40.46 31.87
CA GLU A 234 18.36 -39.12 31.99
C GLU A 234 19.37 -38.00 32.34
N ASP A 235 20.59 -38.38 32.74
CA ASP A 235 21.72 -37.49 33.03
C ASP A 235 22.67 -37.22 31.84
N THR A 236 22.28 -37.60 30.62
CA THR A 236 23.12 -37.43 29.43
C THR A 236 23.19 -35.96 28.97
N TYR A 237 24.40 -35.41 28.88
CA TYR A 237 24.69 -34.16 28.19
C TYR A 237 24.80 -34.42 26.68
N PRO A 238 24.02 -33.72 25.82
CA PRO A 238 23.90 -34.03 24.39
C PRO A 238 25.07 -33.59 23.52
N GLY A 239 26.04 -32.83 24.06
CA GLY A 239 27.09 -32.17 23.29
C GLY A 239 26.85 -30.66 23.18
N GLY A 240 27.90 -29.90 22.89
CA GLY A 240 27.81 -28.47 22.62
C GLY A 240 27.19 -28.19 21.23
N VAL A 241 26.70 -26.96 21.03
CA VAL A 241 26.04 -26.55 19.77
C VAL A 241 26.66 -25.27 19.18
N ILE A 242 26.60 -25.14 17.85
CA ILE A 242 26.82 -23.87 17.15
C ILE A 242 25.43 -23.28 16.88
N VAL A 243 25.23 -22.00 17.21
CA VAL A 243 24.02 -21.25 16.87
C VAL A 243 24.39 -20.14 15.91
N VAL A 244 23.64 -20.04 14.81
CA VAL A 244 23.80 -19.02 13.79
C VAL A 244 22.53 -18.17 13.76
N LYS A 245 22.70 -16.86 13.92
CA LYS A 245 21.62 -15.87 13.93
C LYS A 245 22.03 -14.68 13.07
N GLU A 246 21.76 -14.79 11.79
CA GLU A 246 22.24 -13.87 10.75
C GLU A 246 21.07 -13.19 10.03
N ASN A 247 21.38 -12.13 9.29
CA ASN A 247 20.45 -11.60 8.31
C ASN A 247 20.34 -12.58 7.13
N VAL A 248 19.16 -12.69 6.54
CA VAL A 248 18.85 -13.64 5.46
C VAL A 248 18.04 -12.95 4.36
N CYS A 249 18.36 -13.24 3.11
CA CYS A 249 17.68 -12.67 1.95
C CYS A 249 16.58 -13.61 1.41
N ARG A 250 15.58 -13.03 0.73
CA ARG A 250 14.47 -13.75 0.06
C ARG A 250 14.97 -14.64 -1.09
N ASP A 251 14.09 -15.50 -1.59
CA ASP A 251 14.31 -16.38 -2.73
C ASP A 251 14.70 -15.60 -4.01
N SER A 252 15.54 -16.21 -4.85
CA SER A 252 15.53 -15.87 -6.29
C SER A 252 14.28 -16.46 -6.92
N GLU A 253 13.66 -15.77 -7.88
CA GLU A 253 12.44 -16.22 -8.58
C GLU A 253 12.57 -17.66 -9.15
N ASP A 254 13.78 -18.05 -9.61
CA ASP A 254 14.09 -19.38 -10.16
C ASP A 254 14.38 -20.48 -9.11
N GLY A 255 14.30 -20.18 -7.81
CA GLY A 255 14.60 -21.13 -6.72
C GLY A 255 16.07 -21.60 -6.64
N THR A 256 17.02 -20.80 -7.12
CA THR A 256 18.47 -21.06 -7.09
C THR A 256 19.16 -20.56 -5.81
N GLU A 257 20.48 -20.78 -5.65
CA GLU A 257 21.22 -20.23 -4.50
C GLU A 257 21.40 -18.70 -4.67
N ALA A 258 20.74 -17.92 -3.81
CA ALA A 258 20.82 -16.46 -3.81
C ALA A 258 21.79 -15.92 -2.74
N THR A 259 22.39 -14.78 -3.03
CA THR A 259 23.23 -13.98 -2.12
C THR A 259 23.06 -12.51 -2.44
N TRP A 260 22.95 -11.67 -1.42
CA TRP A 260 22.92 -10.22 -1.56
C TRP A 260 24.21 -9.64 -1.00
N TYR A 261 24.89 -8.78 -1.78
CA TYR A 261 26.10 -8.07 -1.36
C TYR A 261 25.69 -6.68 -0.88
N ASP A 262 26.11 -6.33 0.34
CA ASP A 262 25.87 -5.02 0.93
C ASP A 262 27.03 -4.07 0.56
N GLU A 263 26.72 -2.90 0.00
CA GLU A 263 27.73 -1.90 -0.37
C GLU A 263 28.10 -0.93 0.76
N GLU A 264 27.36 -0.92 1.88
CA GLU A 264 27.65 -0.10 3.06
C GLU A 264 28.60 -0.81 4.04
N ASP A 265 28.28 -2.06 4.43
CA ASP A 265 29.08 -2.85 5.39
C ASP A 265 30.02 -3.89 4.73
N PHE A 266 29.99 -3.96 3.40
CA PHE A 266 30.80 -4.84 2.55
C PHE A 266 30.63 -6.34 2.84
N SER A 267 29.49 -6.74 3.42
CA SER A 267 29.14 -8.13 3.74
C SER A 267 28.39 -8.87 2.63
N VAL A 268 28.21 -10.17 2.81
CA VAL A 268 27.37 -11.02 1.96
C VAL A 268 26.26 -11.65 2.80
N THR A 269 25.05 -11.11 2.69
CA THR A 269 23.83 -11.72 3.21
C THR A 269 23.53 -12.99 2.40
N ARG A 270 23.22 -14.08 3.11
CA ARG A 270 23.03 -15.41 2.52
C ARG A 270 21.61 -15.91 2.70
N TYR A 271 21.12 -16.60 1.67
CA TYR A 271 19.77 -17.11 1.59
C TYR A 271 19.40 -18.12 2.70
N VAL A 272 18.22 -17.92 3.29
CA VAL A 272 17.44 -18.91 4.06
C VAL A 272 15.96 -18.69 3.74
N ALA A 273 15.27 -19.75 3.29
CA ALA A 273 13.85 -19.70 2.93
C ALA A 273 12.94 -19.29 4.10
N GLN A 274 11.96 -18.41 3.85
CA GLN A 274 10.83 -18.19 4.74
C GLN A 274 9.89 -19.42 4.70
N ALA A 275 9.27 -19.76 5.84
CA ALA A 275 8.66 -21.07 6.01
C ALA A 275 7.31 -21.26 5.29
N TYR A 276 7.27 -22.14 4.27
CA TYR A 276 6.40 -23.33 4.33
C TYR A 276 6.73 -24.44 3.32
N ILE A 277 7.48 -24.16 2.24
CA ILE A 277 7.78 -25.15 1.18
C ILE A 277 9.29 -25.22 0.89
N SER A 278 9.81 -26.44 0.83
CA SER A 278 11.17 -26.90 0.56
C SER A 278 12.16 -25.96 -0.18
N SER A 279 13.25 -25.54 0.49
CA SER A 279 14.68 -25.84 0.13
C SER A 279 15.71 -24.85 0.73
N ARG A 280 16.32 -25.11 1.88
CA ARG A 280 17.30 -24.20 2.55
C ARG A 280 18.74 -24.31 1.98
N LYS A 281 18.89 -24.30 0.65
CA LYS A 281 20.07 -24.83 -0.07
C LYS A 281 21.44 -24.35 0.45
N LEU A 282 21.69 -23.05 0.54
CA LEU A 282 23.05 -22.52 0.73
C LEU A 282 23.64 -22.83 2.12
N TYR A 283 22.97 -22.43 3.21
CA TYR A 283 23.47 -22.71 4.55
C TYR A 283 23.46 -24.22 4.88
N GLU A 284 22.44 -24.99 4.48
CA GLU A 284 22.44 -26.45 4.72
C GLU A 284 23.54 -27.16 3.93
N ARG A 285 23.84 -26.73 2.69
CA ARG A 285 25.00 -27.22 1.92
C ARG A 285 26.30 -26.94 2.65
N LEU A 286 26.47 -25.75 3.24
CA LEU A 286 27.67 -25.40 4.00
C LEU A 286 27.81 -26.20 5.29
N TYR A 287 26.72 -26.35 6.06
CA TYR A 287 26.70 -27.21 7.26
C TYR A 287 26.99 -28.66 6.91
N SER A 288 26.33 -29.22 5.88
CA SER A 288 26.55 -30.58 5.39
C SER A 288 28.00 -30.80 4.94
N THR A 289 28.59 -29.83 4.23
CA THR A 289 30.01 -29.85 3.81
C THR A 289 30.95 -29.86 5.02
N ALA A 290 30.68 -29.03 6.04
CA ALA A 290 31.38 -29.03 7.33
C ALA A 290 31.04 -30.25 8.23
N LYS A 291 30.19 -31.17 7.75
CA LYS A 291 29.69 -32.35 8.47
C LYS A 291 28.95 -32.00 9.76
N LEU A 292 28.16 -30.93 9.73
CA LEU A 292 27.24 -30.48 10.76
C LEU A 292 25.79 -30.79 10.35
N GLU A 293 24.92 -30.92 11.34
CA GLU A 293 23.48 -31.18 11.16
C GLU A 293 22.66 -30.08 11.85
N VAL A 294 21.54 -29.69 11.24
CA VAL A 294 20.66 -28.64 11.79
C VAL A 294 19.72 -29.25 12.82
N VAL A 295 20.09 -29.14 14.11
CA VAL A 295 19.31 -29.67 15.24
C VAL A 295 17.97 -28.92 15.41
N HIS A 296 17.96 -27.61 15.24
CA HIS A 296 16.76 -26.78 15.37
C HIS A 296 16.88 -25.49 14.55
N SER A 297 15.74 -24.92 14.13
CA SER A 297 15.65 -23.69 13.36
C SER A 297 14.29 -23.04 13.65
N GLU A 298 14.29 -21.74 13.92
CA GLU A 298 13.09 -20.97 14.28
C GLU A 298 13.23 -19.54 13.76
N VAL A 299 12.14 -18.93 13.28
CA VAL A 299 12.10 -17.51 12.93
C VAL A 299 11.80 -16.72 14.20
N GLN A 300 12.65 -15.76 14.56
CA GLN A 300 12.41 -14.91 15.72
C GLN A 300 11.33 -13.86 15.40
N LEU A 301 10.24 -13.90 16.18
CA LEU A 301 9.10 -12.98 16.06
C LEU A 301 9.17 -11.86 17.12
N GLY A 302 8.37 -10.81 16.91
CA GLY A 302 8.20 -9.70 17.87
C GLY A 302 9.23 -8.58 17.76
N PHE A 303 10.06 -8.56 16.71
CA PHE A 303 10.76 -7.33 16.34
C PHE A 303 9.73 -6.27 15.90
N PRO A 304 9.98 -4.97 16.12
CA PRO A 304 9.09 -3.93 15.62
C PRO A 304 8.91 -4.03 14.10
N GLU A 305 7.68 -3.88 13.62
CA GLU A 305 7.41 -3.71 12.18
C GLU A 305 8.04 -2.40 11.65
N GLU A 306 8.40 -1.51 12.56
CA GLU A 306 8.89 -0.15 12.35
C GLU A 306 10.41 -0.08 12.09
N LEU A 307 11.01 -1.06 11.38
CA LEU A 307 12.42 -0.96 10.91
C LEU A 307 12.59 0.08 9.75
N PHE A 308 11.76 1.13 9.79
CA PHE A 308 11.55 2.25 8.88
C PHE A 308 11.16 1.95 7.42
N ASP A 309 9.90 1.55 7.22
CA ASP A 309 9.14 2.09 6.10
C ASP A 309 8.37 3.36 6.54
N VAL A 310 8.84 4.52 6.10
CA VAL A 310 7.93 5.66 5.88
C VAL A 310 6.86 5.15 4.92
N SER A 311 5.57 5.34 5.19
CA SER A 311 4.53 4.94 4.24
C SER A 311 4.57 5.87 3.02
N LYS A 312 5.43 5.54 2.05
CA LYS A 312 5.73 6.36 0.87
C LYS A 312 4.45 6.61 0.06
N GLY A 313 3.57 5.62 -0.02
CA GLY A 313 2.24 5.74 -0.63
C GLY A 313 1.37 6.79 0.05
N LEU A 314 1.19 6.71 1.38
CA LEU A 314 0.41 7.70 2.13
C LEU A 314 1.06 9.09 2.13
N ALA A 315 2.39 9.16 2.16
CA ALA A 315 3.13 10.43 2.11
C ALA A 315 2.97 11.14 0.76
N ILE A 316 3.04 10.42 -0.36
CA ILE A 316 2.83 10.99 -1.70
C ILE A 316 1.36 11.32 -1.93
N MET A 317 0.43 10.43 -1.57
CA MET A 317 -1.01 10.69 -1.71
C MET A 317 -1.45 11.88 -0.85
N GLY A 318 -1.12 11.88 0.44
CA GLY A 318 -1.44 13.00 1.35
C GLY A 318 -0.73 14.29 0.97
N GLY A 319 0.54 14.22 0.58
CA GLY A 319 1.31 15.37 0.08
C GLY A 319 0.72 15.97 -1.19
N PHE A 320 0.29 15.13 -2.14
CA PHE A 320 -0.41 15.57 -3.34
C PHE A 320 -1.77 16.20 -3.02
N ILE A 321 -2.60 15.57 -2.17
CA ILE A 321 -3.91 16.14 -1.76
C ILE A 321 -3.74 17.51 -1.11
N VAL A 322 -2.77 17.66 -0.19
CA VAL A 322 -2.48 18.94 0.47
C VAL A 322 -2.00 19.99 -0.54
N PHE A 323 -1.05 19.63 -1.42
CA PHE A 323 -0.51 20.57 -2.41
C PHE A 323 -1.56 20.96 -3.46
N TYR A 324 -2.26 19.98 -4.04
CA TYR A 324 -3.35 20.21 -4.98
C TYR A 324 -4.46 21.05 -4.32
N GLY A 325 -4.86 20.76 -3.09
CA GLY A 325 -5.85 21.56 -2.35
C GLY A 325 -5.48 23.05 -2.29
N LEU A 326 -4.22 23.38 -1.97
CA LEU A 326 -3.71 24.75 -1.91
C LEU A 326 -3.72 25.48 -3.27
N PHE A 327 -3.57 24.77 -4.39
CA PHE A 327 -3.54 25.35 -5.74
C PHE A 327 -4.78 25.05 -6.60
N SER A 328 -5.77 24.34 -6.03
CA SER A 328 -6.94 23.78 -6.70
C SER A 328 -7.72 24.82 -7.51
N TYR A 329 -7.97 26.00 -6.94
CA TYR A 329 -8.61 27.13 -7.62
C TYR A 329 -7.85 27.57 -8.88
N VAL A 330 -6.51 27.62 -8.84
CA VAL A 330 -5.71 27.99 -10.01
C VAL A 330 -5.74 26.89 -11.07
N VAL A 331 -5.68 25.62 -10.65
CA VAL A 331 -5.72 24.46 -11.56
C VAL A 331 -7.08 24.32 -12.25
N LYS A 332 -8.17 24.29 -11.47
CA LYS A 332 -9.54 24.01 -11.92
C LYS A 332 -10.18 25.24 -12.59
N GLU A 333 -10.16 26.41 -11.94
CA GLU A 333 -10.90 27.60 -12.40
C GLU A 333 -10.10 28.50 -13.34
N ARG A 334 -8.77 28.42 -13.37
CA ARG A 334 -7.95 29.18 -14.34
C ARG A 334 -7.38 28.31 -15.45
N PHE A 335 -6.76 27.18 -15.14
CA PHE A 335 -6.16 26.34 -16.17
C PHE A 335 -7.12 25.31 -16.80
N TYR A 336 -8.28 25.05 -16.18
CA TYR A 336 -9.27 24.04 -16.60
C TYR A 336 -8.70 22.62 -16.73
N ILE A 337 -7.66 22.30 -15.96
CA ILE A 337 -7.01 20.99 -15.96
C ILE A 337 -7.78 20.05 -15.04
N SER A 338 -8.06 18.83 -15.49
CA SER A 338 -8.75 17.83 -14.67
C SER A 338 -7.82 17.25 -13.59
N GLU A 339 -8.38 17.02 -12.41
CA GLU A 339 -7.68 16.42 -11.28
C GLU A 339 -7.14 15.01 -11.58
N PRO A 340 -7.92 14.08 -12.19
CA PRO A 340 -7.41 12.77 -12.62
C PRO A 340 -6.14 12.81 -13.47
N LEU A 341 -5.98 13.84 -14.32
CA LEU A 341 -4.78 14.00 -15.14
C LEU A 341 -3.56 14.32 -14.29
N LEU A 342 -3.69 15.21 -13.30
CA LEU A 342 -2.61 15.54 -12.38
C LEU A 342 -2.28 14.39 -11.45
N ALA A 343 -3.30 13.74 -10.88
CA ALA A 343 -3.12 12.58 -10.01
C ALA A 343 -2.39 11.44 -10.76
N THR A 344 -2.83 11.10 -11.99
CA THR A 344 -2.15 10.10 -12.83
C THR A 344 -0.71 10.52 -13.17
N THR A 345 -0.47 11.80 -13.49
CA THR A 345 0.88 12.31 -13.78
C THR A 345 1.80 12.17 -12.57
N VAL A 346 1.33 12.55 -11.37
CA VAL A 346 2.09 12.40 -10.13
C VAL A 346 2.30 10.92 -9.77
N GLY A 347 1.32 10.06 -10.03
CA GLY A 347 1.46 8.60 -9.92
C GLY A 347 2.57 8.04 -10.81
N ILE A 348 2.62 8.44 -12.09
CA ILE A 348 3.68 8.03 -13.02
C ILE A 348 5.06 8.52 -12.56
N LEU A 349 5.15 9.76 -12.09
CA LEU A 349 6.41 10.32 -11.58
C LEU A 349 6.87 9.61 -10.30
N ALA A 350 5.98 9.35 -9.36
CA ALA A 350 6.26 8.68 -8.10
C ALA A 350 6.53 7.17 -8.24
N GLY A 351 5.96 6.56 -9.29
CA GLY A 351 5.98 5.13 -9.55
C GLY A 351 7.37 4.54 -9.84
N PRO A 352 7.46 3.20 -9.98
CA PRO A 352 8.73 2.47 -10.09
C PRO A 352 9.58 2.85 -11.30
N HIS A 353 8.96 3.40 -12.35
CA HIS A 353 9.60 3.68 -13.63
C HIS A 353 10.26 5.07 -13.74
N VAL A 354 10.01 6.01 -12.81
CA VAL A 354 10.56 7.37 -12.88
C VAL A 354 11.36 7.74 -11.64
N LEU A 355 10.72 7.97 -10.48
CA LEU A 355 11.40 8.28 -9.23
C LEU A 355 11.59 7.05 -8.33
N ASN A 356 10.83 5.97 -8.56
CA ASN A 356 10.78 4.76 -7.74
C ASN A 356 10.62 5.08 -6.23
N TRP A 357 9.72 6.01 -5.92
CA TRP A 357 9.38 6.35 -4.53
C TRP A 357 8.30 5.42 -3.98
N VAL A 358 7.39 4.94 -4.82
CA VAL A 358 6.39 3.95 -4.48
C VAL A 358 6.32 2.91 -5.60
N ASP A 359 6.52 1.65 -5.24
CA ASP A 359 6.34 0.52 -6.13
C ASP A 359 5.20 -0.39 -5.62
N PRO A 360 4.00 -0.33 -6.22
CA PRO A 360 2.91 -1.22 -5.87
C PRO A 360 3.15 -2.70 -6.22
N PHE A 361 4.09 -3.00 -7.11
CA PHE A 361 4.45 -4.38 -7.45
C PHE A 361 5.31 -5.03 -6.37
N SER A 362 5.98 -4.24 -5.51
CA SER A 362 6.78 -4.76 -4.38
C SER A 362 5.96 -5.04 -3.11
N TRP A 363 4.64 -4.77 -3.11
CA TRP A 363 3.79 -4.83 -1.90
C TRP A 363 3.39 -6.27 -1.50
N GLY A 364 3.47 -7.23 -2.42
CA GLY A 364 3.09 -8.61 -2.19
C GLY A 364 3.47 -9.50 -3.39
N SER A 365 2.79 -10.63 -3.53
CA SER A 365 2.78 -11.38 -4.78
C SER A 365 1.96 -10.66 -5.85
N GLN A 366 2.07 -11.10 -7.12
CA GLN A 366 1.22 -10.58 -8.20
C GLN A 366 -0.28 -10.80 -7.91
N GLU A 367 -0.64 -11.89 -7.23
CA GLU A 367 -2.03 -12.15 -6.80
C GLU A 367 -2.50 -11.14 -5.74
N ASP A 368 -1.63 -10.79 -4.78
CA ASP A 368 -1.94 -9.79 -3.75
C ASP A 368 -2.15 -8.39 -4.36
N THR A 369 -1.25 -7.96 -5.27
CA THR A 369 -1.37 -6.66 -5.95
C THR A 369 -2.63 -6.60 -6.85
N ASN A 370 -2.98 -7.71 -7.51
CA ASN A 370 -4.23 -7.84 -8.27
C ASN A 370 -5.48 -7.80 -7.35
N GLU A 371 -5.42 -8.38 -6.15
CA GLU A 371 -6.54 -8.32 -5.19
C GLU A 371 -6.70 -6.93 -4.56
N VAL A 372 -5.59 -6.25 -4.25
CA VAL A 372 -5.59 -4.84 -3.84
C VAL A 372 -6.18 -3.96 -4.95
N THR A 373 -5.73 -4.13 -6.20
CA THR A 373 -6.26 -3.41 -7.37
C THR A 373 -7.77 -3.63 -7.52
N TYR A 374 -8.22 -4.89 -7.44
CA TYR A 374 -9.63 -5.26 -7.55
C TYR A 374 -10.49 -4.60 -6.48
N GLN A 375 -10.12 -4.72 -5.19
CA GLN A 375 -10.94 -4.20 -4.10
C GLN A 375 -10.95 -2.67 -4.07
N ILE A 376 -9.83 -1.99 -4.35
CA ILE A 376 -9.79 -0.52 -4.41
C ILE A 376 -10.63 -0.02 -5.59
N ALA A 377 -10.47 -0.58 -6.80
CA ALA A 377 -11.26 -0.17 -7.95
C ALA A 377 -12.77 -0.40 -7.71
N ARG A 378 -13.14 -1.58 -7.21
CA ARG A 378 -14.52 -1.97 -6.85
C ARG A 378 -15.16 -1.00 -5.85
N LEU A 379 -14.42 -0.66 -4.79
CA LEU A 379 -14.85 0.29 -3.76
C LEU A 379 -15.16 1.65 -4.37
N VAL A 380 -14.19 2.18 -5.12
CA VAL A 380 -14.23 3.53 -5.72
C VAL A 380 -15.38 3.65 -6.72
N ILE A 381 -15.49 2.73 -7.69
CA ILE A 381 -16.57 2.72 -8.69
C ILE A 381 -17.93 2.58 -8.00
N GLY A 382 -18.08 1.63 -7.07
CA GLY A 382 -19.36 1.38 -6.41
C GLY A 382 -19.90 2.57 -5.61
N ILE A 383 -19.02 3.35 -5.00
CA ILE A 383 -19.37 4.63 -4.35
C ILE A 383 -19.79 5.67 -5.40
N GLN A 384 -18.99 5.84 -6.45
CA GLN A 384 -19.20 6.86 -7.48
C GLN A 384 -20.46 6.61 -8.32
N VAL A 385 -20.77 5.37 -8.69
CA VAL A 385 -22.02 5.06 -9.41
C VAL A 385 -23.24 5.26 -8.53
N LEU A 386 -23.16 4.96 -7.22
CA LEU A 386 -24.27 5.27 -6.31
C LEU A 386 -24.49 6.78 -6.22
N PHE A 387 -23.43 7.56 -6.02
CA PHE A 387 -23.53 9.02 -5.99
C PHE A 387 -23.98 9.62 -7.32
N THR A 388 -23.52 9.09 -8.45
CA THR A 388 -24.05 9.43 -9.79
C THR A 388 -25.55 9.19 -9.86
N GLY A 389 -26.05 8.09 -9.28
CA GLY A 389 -27.48 7.82 -9.17
C GLY A 389 -28.24 8.76 -8.23
N ILE A 390 -27.60 9.29 -7.19
CA ILE A 390 -28.15 10.29 -6.27
C ILE A 390 -28.24 11.67 -6.95
N THR A 391 -27.22 12.09 -7.70
CA THR A 391 -27.17 13.40 -8.39
C THR A 391 -28.22 13.52 -9.50
N LEU A 392 -28.71 12.42 -10.07
CA LEU A 392 -29.71 12.47 -11.14
C LEU A 392 -31.09 12.97 -10.65
N PRO A 393 -31.80 13.81 -11.43
CA PRO A 393 -33.14 14.29 -11.07
C PRO A 393 -34.20 13.19 -10.89
N GLU A 394 -35.30 13.52 -10.22
CA GLU A 394 -36.42 12.61 -9.94
C GLU A 394 -36.78 11.72 -11.15
N LYS A 395 -36.71 10.38 -10.98
CA LYS A 395 -37.12 9.38 -11.98
C LYS A 395 -36.39 9.52 -13.33
N TYR A 396 -35.18 10.08 -13.38
CA TYR A 396 -34.48 10.41 -14.64
C TYR A 396 -34.38 9.22 -15.60
N LEU A 397 -33.95 8.05 -15.12
CA LEU A 397 -33.84 6.83 -15.93
C LEU A 397 -35.16 6.45 -16.62
N TRP A 398 -36.29 6.57 -15.91
CA TRP A 398 -37.61 6.28 -16.49
C TRP A 398 -38.04 7.35 -17.49
N LYS A 399 -37.79 8.63 -17.19
CA LYS A 399 -38.07 9.78 -18.06
C LYS A 399 -37.24 9.75 -19.35
N LYS A 400 -36.02 9.19 -19.33
CA LYS A 400 -35.08 9.17 -20.47
C LYS A 400 -34.74 7.78 -21.03
N LYS A 401 -35.47 6.74 -20.63
CA LYS A 401 -35.22 5.33 -20.98
C LYS A 401 -34.92 5.05 -22.46
N TYR A 402 -35.58 5.74 -23.41
CA TYR A 402 -35.30 5.57 -24.84
C TYR A 402 -33.90 6.08 -25.25
N SER A 403 -33.44 7.19 -24.67
CA SER A 403 -32.10 7.72 -24.94
C SER A 403 -31.04 6.76 -24.38
N LEU A 404 -31.25 6.32 -23.13
CA LEU A 404 -30.37 5.37 -22.44
C LEU A 404 -30.34 4.02 -23.17
N MET A 405 -31.48 3.46 -23.60
CA MET A 405 -31.52 2.20 -24.33
C MET A 405 -30.68 2.24 -25.63
N VAL A 406 -30.67 3.36 -26.35
CA VAL A 406 -29.84 3.52 -27.56
C VAL A 406 -28.35 3.61 -27.21
N LEU A 407 -27.99 4.34 -26.15
CA LEU A 407 -26.60 4.48 -25.70
C LEU A 407 -26.05 3.15 -25.13
N LEU A 408 -26.75 2.59 -24.14
CA LEU A 408 -26.34 1.41 -23.37
C LEU A 408 -26.43 0.09 -24.16
N LEU A 409 -27.30 -0.01 -25.19
CA LEU A 409 -27.39 -1.23 -26.02
C LEU A 409 -26.72 -1.02 -27.38
N LEU A 410 -27.20 -0.07 -28.20
CA LEU A 410 -26.76 0.04 -29.59
C LEU A 410 -25.35 0.63 -29.71
N VAL A 411 -25.10 1.78 -29.07
CA VAL A 411 -23.78 2.43 -29.12
C VAL A 411 -22.74 1.59 -28.37
N MET A 412 -23.05 1.09 -27.18
CA MET A 412 -22.16 0.23 -26.40
C MET A 412 -21.76 -1.06 -27.13
N THR A 413 -22.71 -1.75 -27.78
CA THR A 413 -22.39 -2.96 -28.58
C THR A 413 -21.49 -2.63 -29.78
N ALA A 414 -21.73 -1.50 -30.46
CA ALA A 414 -20.88 -1.07 -31.58
C ALA A 414 -19.48 -0.63 -31.11
N ALA A 415 -19.39 0.01 -29.95
CA ALA A 415 -18.14 0.35 -29.27
C ALA A 415 -17.31 -0.89 -28.89
N TRP A 416 -17.97 -1.94 -28.42
CA TRP A 416 -17.35 -3.23 -28.11
C TRP A 416 -16.73 -3.90 -29.33
N PHE A 417 -17.51 -4.08 -30.40
CA PHE A 417 -17.00 -4.70 -31.64
C PHE A 417 -15.91 -3.86 -32.32
N THR A 418 -16.01 -2.52 -32.33
CA THR A 418 -14.94 -1.69 -32.90
C THR A 418 -13.66 -1.73 -32.09
N THR A 419 -13.76 -1.72 -30.76
CA THR A 419 -12.59 -1.85 -29.89
C THR A 419 -11.93 -3.22 -30.05
N ALA A 420 -12.71 -4.30 -30.12
CA ALA A 420 -12.21 -5.66 -30.36
C ALA A 420 -11.48 -5.77 -31.72
N LEU A 421 -12.04 -5.16 -32.78
CA LEU A 421 -11.41 -5.11 -34.10
C LEU A 421 -10.04 -4.41 -34.07
N PHE A 422 -9.90 -3.30 -33.34
CA PHE A 422 -8.61 -2.60 -33.23
C PHE A 422 -7.62 -3.35 -32.34
N VAL A 423 -8.05 -3.93 -31.22
CA VAL A 423 -7.19 -4.76 -30.35
C VAL A 423 -6.65 -5.96 -31.15
N TRP A 424 -7.52 -6.70 -31.83
CA TRP A 424 -7.16 -7.84 -32.68
C TRP A 424 -6.27 -7.46 -33.88
N GLY A 425 -6.50 -6.31 -34.50
CA GLY A 425 -5.69 -5.85 -35.63
C GLY A 425 -4.29 -5.33 -35.24
N MET A 426 -4.14 -4.80 -34.02
CA MET A 426 -2.90 -4.15 -33.57
C MET A 426 -2.01 -5.06 -32.73
N ILE A 427 -2.59 -5.88 -31.84
CA ILE A 427 -1.83 -6.82 -31.00
C ILE A 427 -1.73 -8.17 -31.70
N LYS A 428 -0.53 -8.74 -31.79
CA LYS A 428 -0.33 -10.04 -32.42
C LYS A 428 -0.83 -11.18 -31.53
N ASP A 429 -1.07 -12.33 -32.16
CA ASP A 429 -1.24 -13.64 -31.51
C ASP A 429 -2.45 -13.76 -30.56
N LEU A 430 -3.37 -12.78 -30.59
CA LEU A 430 -4.72 -12.88 -30.03
C LEU A 430 -5.72 -13.43 -31.04
N SER A 431 -6.63 -14.30 -30.59
CA SER A 431 -7.88 -14.56 -31.29
C SER A 431 -8.83 -13.35 -31.18
N TYR A 432 -9.77 -13.25 -32.12
CA TYR A 432 -10.81 -12.21 -32.06
C TYR A 432 -11.70 -12.32 -30.80
N LEU A 433 -11.81 -13.51 -30.23
CA LEU A 433 -12.61 -13.74 -29.02
C LEU A 433 -11.90 -13.27 -27.74
N GLU A 434 -10.58 -13.45 -27.65
CA GLU A 434 -9.76 -12.84 -26.60
C GLU A 434 -9.76 -11.32 -26.72
N ALA A 435 -9.71 -10.78 -27.95
CA ALA A 435 -9.84 -9.35 -28.20
C ALA A 435 -11.23 -8.80 -27.82
N LEU A 436 -12.32 -9.56 -27.98
CA LEU A 436 -13.66 -9.22 -27.45
C LEU A 436 -13.66 -9.17 -25.92
N CYS A 437 -12.95 -10.08 -25.25
CA CYS A 437 -12.81 -10.08 -23.80
C CYS A 437 -12.07 -8.81 -23.30
N ILE A 438 -10.94 -8.47 -23.92
CA ILE A 438 -10.18 -7.24 -23.62
C ILE A 438 -11.03 -5.99 -23.93
N ALA A 439 -11.74 -5.97 -25.05
CA ALA A 439 -12.61 -4.86 -25.44
C ALA A 439 -13.76 -4.62 -24.46
N ALA A 440 -14.26 -5.66 -23.78
CA ALA A 440 -15.33 -5.51 -22.79
C ALA A 440 -14.90 -4.62 -21.62
N ALA A 441 -13.63 -4.64 -21.21
CA ALA A 441 -13.10 -3.75 -20.19
C ALA A 441 -13.00 -2.27 -20.65
N VAL A 442 -12.73 -2.04 -21.93
CA VAL A 442 -12.53 -0.69 -22.51
C VAL A 442 -13.85 -0.05 -22.99
N THR A 443 -14.93 -0.83 -23.08
CA THR A 443 -16.21 -0.39 -23.63
C THR A 443 -17.01 0.55 -22.70
N PRO A 444 -17.15 0.26 -21.39
CA PRO A 444 -17.80 1.16 -20.45
C PRO A 444 -17.20 2.58 -20.43
N THR A 445 -18.02 3.55 -20.05
CA THR A 445 -17.62 4.95 -19.89
C THR A 445 -17.65 5.31 -18.43
N ASP A 446 -16.54 5.84 -17.93
CA ASP A 446 -16.27 6.03 -16.53
C ASP A 446 -17.01 7.27 -15.95
N PRO A 447 -17.79 7.11 -14.86
CA PRO A 447 -18.57 8.19 -14.26
C PRO A 447 -17.69 9.27 -13.60
N VAL A 448 -16.46 8.94 -13.21
CA VAL A 448 -15.53 9.85 -12.53
C VAL A 448 -15.04 10.94 -13.46
N LEU A 449 -14.46 10.49 -14.57
CA LEU A 449 -13.95 11.34 -15.61
C LEU A 449 -15.12 12.07 -16.29
N ALA A 450 -16.27 11.41 -16.47
CA ALA A 450 -17.49 12.07 -16.93
C ALA A 450 -17.89 13.23 -15.99
N ASN A 451 -18.01 12.99 -14.68
CA ASN A 451 -18.34 14.02 -13.69
C ASN A 451 -17.34 15.19 -13.71
N SER A 452 -16.03 14.88 -13.76
CA SER A 452 -14.96 15.91 -13.83
C SER A 452 -15.01 16.80 -15.09
N ILE A 453 -15.77 16.40 -16.11
CA ILE A 453 -15.92 17.09 -17.40
C ILE A 453 -17.30 17.74 -17.55
N THR A 454 -18.34 17.15 -16.95
CA THR A 454 -19.70 17.71 -16.95
C THR A 454 -19.94 18.72 -15.83
N SER A 455 -19.09 18.75 -14.80
CA SER A 455 -19.31 19.56 -13.60
C SER A 455 -18.25 20.65 -13.46
N GLY A 456 -18.63 21.76 -12.83
CA GLY A 456 -17.78 22.94 -12.71
C GLY A 456 -17.98 23.95 -13.85
N ARG A 457 -17.38 25.13 -13.63
CA ARG A 457 -17.77 26.38 -14.28
C ARG A 457 -17.81 26.34 -15.82
N PHE A 458 -16.79 25.78 -16.46
CA PHE A 458 -16.75 25.70 -17.93
C PHE A 458 -17.94 24.91 -18.50
N ALA A 459 -18.25 23.75 -17.89
CA ALA A 459 -19.32 22.89 -18.35
C ALA A 459 -20.70 23.48 -18.06
N GLU A 460 -20.86 24.17 -16.94
CA GLU A 460 -22.10 24.90 -16.61
C GLU A 460 -22.37 26.09 -17.53
N GLU A 461 -21.34 26.85 -17.90
CA GLU A 461 -21.47 27.99 -18.81
C GLU A 461 -21.69 27.57 -20.28
N HIS A 462 -21.11 26.44 -20.73
CA HIS A 462 -21.05 26.09 -22.17
C HIS A 462 -21.84 24.84 -22.56
N VAL A 463 -22.30 24.01 -21.61
CA VAL A 463 -22.96 22.71 -21.90
C VAL A 463 -24.33 22.63 -21.24
N GLU A 464 -25.37 22.49 -22.07
CA GLU A 464 -26.73 22.34 -21.58
C GLU A 464 -26.87 21.18 -20.57
N GLU A 465 -27.56 21.47 -19.45
CA GLU A 465 -27.88 20.52 -18.37
C GLU A 465 -28.44 19.18 -18.89
N ARG A 466 -29.26 19.21 -19.96
CA ARG A 466 -29.82 17.99 -20.58
C ARG A 466 -28.74 17.01 -21.07
N VAL A 467 -27.61 17.54 -21.56
CA VAL A 467 -26.49 16.78 -22.11
C VAL A 467 -25.61 16.26 -20.97
N ARG A 468 -25.38 17.10 -19.95
CA ARG A 468 -24.66 16.72 -18.73
C ARG A 468 -25.34 15.55 -18.02
N HIS A 469 -26.64 15.66 -17.75
CA HIS A 469 -27.40 14.60 -17.08
C HIS A 469 -27.50 13.29 -17.89
N ILE A 470 -27.53 13.32 -19.23
CA ILE A 470 -27.56 12.06 -20.01
C ILE A 470 -26.19 11.37 -20.04
N ILE A 471 -25.08 12.14 -20.07
CA ILE A 471 -23.71 11.58 -20.00
C ILE A 471 -23.46 10.95 -18.63
N LEU A 472 -23.88 11.60 -17.54
CA LEU A 472 -23.82 11.04 -16.19
C LEU A 472 -24.67 9.77 -16.04
N ALA A 473 -25.93 9.81 -16.51
CA ALA A 473 -26.83 8.65 -16.45
C ALA A 473 -26.38 7.47 -17.33
N GLU A 474 -25.72 7.73 -18.46
CA GLU A 474 -25.09 6.71 -19.29
C GLU A 474 -23.88 6.10 -18.55
N SER A 475 -22.97 6.93 -18.03
CA SER A 475 -21.72 6.48 -17.43
C SER A 475 -21.94 5.65 -16.16
N GLY A 476 -22.83 6.11 -15.27
CA GLY A 476 -23.19 5.35 -14.06
C GLY A 476 -23.91 4.01 -14.34
N ALA A 477 -24.59 3.88 -15.50
CA ALA A 477 -25.22 2.63 -15.92
C ALA A 477 -24.28 1.71 -16.71
N ASN A 478 -23.35 2.27 -17.50
CA ASN A 478 -22.42 1.53 -18.35
C ASN A 478 -21.50 0.62 -17.54
N ASP A 479 -20.98 1.07 -16.40
CA ASP A 479 -20.06 0.28 -15.57
C ASP A 479 -20.74 -0.96 -14.95
N GLY A 480 -22.07 -0.96 -14.77
CA GLY A 480 -22.86 -2.14 -14.39
C GLY A 480 -23.46 -2.93 -15.57
N LEU A 481 -23.19 -2.51 -16.81
CA LEU A 481 -23.68 -3.15 -18.04
C LEU A 481 -22.55 -3.60 -18.97
N GLY A 482 -21.30 -3.60 -18.50
CA GLY A 482 -20.17 -4.27 -19.16
C GLY A 482 -20.14 -5.79 -18.94
N PHE A 483 -20.73 -6.29 -17.86
CA PHE A 483 -20.83 -7.72 -17.51
C PHE A 483 -21.37 -8.59 -18.67
N PRO A 484 -22.47 -8.24 -19.37
CA PRO A 484 -22.94 -8.93 -20.57
C PRO A 484 -21.84 -9.18 -21.60
N PHE A 485 -21.05 -8.16 -21.93
CA PHE A 485 -20.02 -8.22 -22.96
C PHE A 485 -18.81 -9.04 -22.50
N LEU A 486 -18.37 -8.83 -21.25
CA LEU A 486 -17.24 -9.59 -20.68
C LEU A 486 -17.60 -11.07 -20.54
N PHE A 487 -18.71 -11.39 -19.87
CA PHE A 487 -19.09 -12.78 -19.65
C PHE A 487 -19.49 -13.50 -20.95
N LEU A 488 -20.01 -12.80 -21.98
CA LEU A 488 -20.25 -13.45 -23.27
C LEU A 488 -18.93 -13.93 -23.90
N ALA A 489 -17.88 -13.10 -23.84
CA ALA A 489 -16.56 -13.50 -24.31
C ALA A 489 -15.98 -14.64 -23.45
N VAL A 490 -16.06 -14.54 -22.11
CA VAL A 490 -15.53 -15.57 -21.19
C VAL A 490 -16.23 -16.92 -21.35
N TYR A 491 -17.57 -16.96 -21.43
CA TYR A 491 -18.32 -18.21 -21.61
C TYR A 491 -17.98 -18.87 -22.95
N LEU A 492 -17.80 -18.09 -24.02
CA LEU A 492 -17.34 -18.61 -25.31
C LEU A 492 -15.88 -19.07 -25.29
N LEU A 493 -15.00 -18.43 -24.49
CA LEU A 493 -13.60 -18.85 -24.29
C LEU A 493 -13.48 -20.14 -23.46
N ALA A 494 -14.40 -20.35 -22.52
CA ALA A 494 -14.45 -21.51 -21.64
C ALA A 494 -14.80 -22.83 -22.36
N ARG A 495 -15.14 -22.79 -23.65
CA ARG A 495 -15.41 -23.98 -24.47
C ARG A 495 -14.12 -24.70 -24.83
N THR A 496 -13.66 -25.55 -23.91
CA THR A 496 -12.49 -26.41 -24.08
C THR A 496 -12.79 -27.67 -24.91
N HIS A 497 -11.74 -28.42 -25.27
CA HIS A 497 -11.82 -29.60 -26.13
C HIS A 497 -12.77 -30.72 -25.65
N SER A 498 -13.18 -30.73 -24.37
CA SER A 498 -14.20 -31.64 -23.82
C SER A 498 -15.60 -31.37 -24.37
N ASP A 499 -15.92 -30.11 -24.66
CA ASP A 499 -17.30 -29.64 -24.87
C ASP A 499 -17.60 -29.42 -26.36
N TYR A 500 -16.76 -30.00 -27.23
CA TYR A 500 -16.82 -29.89 -28.69
C TYR A 500 -18.08 -30.53 -29.32
N GLY A 501 -18.98 -31.08 -28.50
CA GLY A 501 -20.29 -31.60 -28.87
C GLY A 501 -21.49 -30.77 -28.36
N GLU A 502 -21.30 -29.77 -27.49
CA GLU A 502 -22.39 -28.92 -27.00
C GLU A 502 -22.66 -27.74 -27.94
N SER A 503 -23.92 -27.33 -28.07
CA SER A 503 -24.31 -26.27 -29.02
C SER A 503 -23.78 -24.92 -28.57
N VAL A 504 -23.39 -24.08 -29.53
CA VAL A 504 -23.11 -22.65 -29.26
C VAL A 504 -24.34 -21.98 -28.62
N GLY A 505 -25.54 -22.44 -28.97
CA GLY A 505 -26.79 -21.95 -28.40
C GLY A 505 -26.96 -22.25 -26.91
N ASP A 506 -26.40 -23.35 -26.41
CA ASP A 506 -26.55 -23.76 -25.00
C ASP A 506 -25.71 -22.85 -24.09
N GLU A 507 -24.48 -22.54 -24.49
CA GLU A 507 -23.63 -21.58 -23.76
C GLU A 507 -24.13 -20.13 -23.87
N VAL A 508 -24.67 -19.72 -25.04
CA VAL A 508 -25.34 -18.41 -25.16
C VAL A 508 -26.61 -18.35 -24.30
N TRP A 509 -27.36 -19.44 -24.18
CA TRP A 509 -28.52 -19.51 -23.29
C TRP A 509 -28.12 -19.48 -21.81
N ARG A 510 -27.05 -20.18 -21.44
CA ARG A 510 -26.46 -20.17 -20.10
C ARG A 510 -25.97 -18.78 -19.72
N TRP A 511 -25.27 -18.08 -20.62
CA TRP A 511 -24.91 -16.67 -20.47
C TRP A 511 -26.15 -15.79 -20.28
N PHE A 512 -27.16 -15.93 -21.14
CA PHE A 512 -28.38 -15.11 -21.05
C PHE A 512 -29.08 -15.30 -19.69
N TYR A 513 -29.23 -16.54 -19.24
CA TYR A 513 -29.84 -16.84 -17.95
C TYR A 513 -28.97 -16.37 -16.77
N SER A 514 -27.67 -16.72 -16.73
CA SER A 514 -26.78 -16.39 -15.61
C SER A 514 -26.43 -14.90 -15.50
N VAL A 515 -26.29 -14.19 -16.63
CA VAL A 515 -25.82 -12.79 -16.63
C VAL A 515 -26.99 -11.82 -16.75
N ILE A 516 -27.84 -11.97 -17.78
CA ILE A 516 -28.94 -11.01 -18.02
C ILE A 516 -30.08 -11.22 -17.01
N VAL A 517 -30.52 -12.47 -16.83
CA VAL A 517 -31.69 -12.78 -15.98
C VAL A 517 -31.32 -12.92 -14.50
N TYR A 518 -30.20 -13.56 -14.16
CA TYR A 518 -29.78 -13.73 -12.78
C TYR A 518 -28.98 -12.51 -12.28
N GLN A 519 -27.78 -12.23 -12.79
CA GLN A 519 -26.96 -11.13 -12.24
C GLN A 519 -27.60 -9.74 -12.38
N ILE A 520 -28.00 -9.33 -13.60
CA ILE A 520 -28.44 -7.96 -13.88
C ILE A 520 -29.85 -7.67 -13.37
N LEU A 521 -30.83 -8.51 -13.70
CA LEU A 521 -32.21 -8.26 -13.26
C LEU A 521 -32.36 -8.34 -11.74
N LEU A 522 -31.69 -9.30 -11.09
CA LEU A 522 -31.69 -9.38 -9.62
C LEU A 522 -30.93 -8.20 -9.00
N SER A 523 -29.82 -7.75 -9.59
CA SER A 523 -29.13 -6.51 -9.19
C SER A 523 -30.05 -5.30 -9.24
N CYS A 524 -30.78 -5.09 -10.35
CA CYS A 524 -31.77 -4.02 -10.46
C CYS A 524 -32.88 -4.13 -9.41
N VAL A 525 -33.43 -5.32 -9.17
CA VAL A 525 -34.48 -5.53 -8.15
C VAL A 525 -33.94 -5.28 -6.74
N TYR A 526 -32.76 -5.79 -6.43
CA TYR A 526 -32.10 -5.67 -5.14
C TYR A 526 -31.74 -4.21 -4.82
N GLY A 527 -31.04 -3.52 -5.72
CA GLY A 527 -30.72 -2.10 -5.59
C GLY A 527 -31.98 -1.24 -5.47
N ALA A 528 -33.00 -1.49 -6.30
CA ALA A 528 -34.26 -0.73 -6.24
C ALA A 528 -34.98 -0.90 -4.89
N LEU A 529 -35.05 -2.13 -4.37
CA LEU A 529 -35.63 -2.44 -3.07
C LEU A 529 -34.83 -1.76 -1.93
N LEU A 530 -33.51 -1.90 -1.95
CA LEU A 530 -32.63 -1.38 -0.92
C LEU A 530 -32.68 0.15 -0.88
N GLY A 531 -32.56 0.84 -2.01
CA GLY A 531 -32.69 2.30 -2.09
C GLY A 531 -34.08 2.82 -1.67
N TYR A 532 -35.14 2.07 -1.98
CA TYR A 532 -36.50 2.40 -1.52
C TYR A 532 -36.62 2.30 0.00
N LEU A 533 -36.15 1.20 0.60
CA LEU A 533 -36.16 1.00 2.05
C LEU A 533 -35.28 2.04 2.75
N ALA A 534 -34.05 2.24 2.28
CA ALA A 534 -33.10 3.21 2.80
C ALA A 534 -33.70 4.62 2.87
N ARG A 535 -34.35 5.08 1.79
CA ARG A 535 -35.05 6.38 1.78
C ARG A 535 -36.17 6.44 2.81
N LYS A 536 -37.01 5.39 2.90
CA LYS A 536 -38.14 5.36 3.84
C LYS A 536 -37.67 5.38 5.29
N VAL A 537 -36.64 4.60 5.63
CA VAL A 537 -36.03 4.56 6.97
C VAL A 537 -35.35 5.89 7.31
N LEU A 538 -34.53 6.45 6.40
CA LEU A 538 -33.87 7.73 6.63
C LEU A 538 -34.86 8.87 6.84
N ARG A 539 -35.92 8.93 6.01
CA ARG A 539 -36.96 9.95 6.15
C ARG A 539 -37.72 9.81 7.46
N TRP A 540 -38.08 8.58 7.86
CA TRP A 540 -38.68 8.33 9.17
C TRP A 540 -37.76 8.78 10.31
N ALA A 541 -36.47 8.45 10.26
CA ALA A 541 -35.49 8.86 11.27
C ALA A 541 -35.32 10.39 11.34
N ALA A 542 -35.30 11.08 10.19
CA ALA A 542 -35.23 12.54 10.11
C ALA A 542 -36.50 13.22 10.66
N GLU A 543 -37.69 12.71 10.31
CA GLU A 543 -38.97 13.22 10.82
C GLU A 543 -39.10 13.05 12.36
N HIS A 544 -38.49 11.99 12.92
CA HIS A 544 -38.42 11.74 14.37
C HIS A 544 -37.19 12.35 15.07
N LYS A 545 -36.35 13.12 14.35
CA LYS A 545 -35.11 13.74 14.87
C LYS A 545 -34.11 12.74 15.49
N LEU A 546 -34.05 11.53 14.95
CA LEU A 546 -33.14 10.45 15.39
C LEU A 546 -31.76 10.53 14.73
N ILE A 547 -31.60 11.35 13.69
CA ILE A 547 -30.35 11.52 12.93
C ILE A 547 -29.91 12.99 12.95
N ASP A 548 -28.60 13.22 13.10
CA ASP A 548 -27.98 14.53 12.95
C ASP A 548 -27.53 14.80 11.51
N MET A 549 -27.13 16.04 11.21
CA MET A 549 -26.80 16.45 9.84
C MET A 549 -25.57 15.73 9.26
N HIS A 550 -24.55 15.40 10.07
CA HIS A 550 -23.35 14.75 9.53
C HIS A 550 -23.66 13.31 9.10
N ASN A 551 -24.42 12.57 9.93
CA ASN A 551 -24.88 11.23 9.59
C ASN A 551 -25.93 11.21 8.47
N PHE A 552 -26.68 12.30 8.28
CA PHE A 552 -27.57 12.45 7.13
C PHE A 552 -26.81 12.50 5.80
N PHE A 553 -25.73 13.30 5.71
CA PHE A 553 -24.94 13.40 4.47
C PHE A 553 -24.02 12.19 4.24
N SER A 554 -23.47 11.58 5.31
CA SER A 554 -22.68 10.35 5.19
C SER A 554 -23.50 9.11 4.81
N TYR A 555 -24.82 9.18 4.88
CA TYR A 555 -25.72 8.06 4.62
C TYR A 555 -25.59 7.50 3.19
N GLY A 556 -25.34 8.35 2.18
CA GLY A 556 -25.11 7.89 0.80
C GLY A 556 -23.87 6.99 0.68
N PHE A 557 -22.76 7.40 1.30
CA PHE A 557 -21.53 6.62 1.38
C PHE A 557 -21.74 5.30 2.14
N ALA A 558 -22.42 5.35 3.29
CA ALA A 558 -22.75 4.15 4.07
C ALA A 558 -23.65 3.18 3.28
N LEU A 559 -24.59 3.69 2.49
CA LEU A 559 -25.45 2.88 1.61
C LEU A 559 -24.65 2.22 0.48
N ALA A 560 -23.66 2.90 -0.11
CA ALA A 560 -22.77 2.29 -1.11
C ALA A 560 -21.94 1.15 -0.51
N MET A 561 -21.29 1.38 0.64
CA MET A 561 -20.53 0.36 1.37
C MET A 561 -21.39 -0.86 1.72
N PHE A 562 -22.61 -0.63 2.22
CA PHE A 562 -23.54 -1.70 2.54
C PHE A 562 -23.97 -2.49 1.30
N THR A 563 -24.30 -1.80 0.20
CA THR A 563 -24.72 -2.43 -1.06
C THR A 563 -23.60 -3.29 -1.66
N LEU A 564 -22.38 -2.75 -1.78
CA LEU A 564 -21.20 -3.50 -2.24
C LEU A 564 -20.91 -4.74 -1.38
N GLY A 565 -20.99 -4.60 -0.05
CA GLY A 565 -20.73 -5.69 0.88
C GLY A 565 -21.77 -6.81 0.86
N THR A 566 -23.04 -6.50 0.55
CA THR A 566 -24.16 -7.45 0.67
C THR A 566 -24.70 -7.97 -0.66
N ALA A 567 -24.49 -7.27 -1.80
CA ALA A 567 -24.84 -7.77 -3.12
C ALA A 567 -24.16 -9.12 -3.47
N GLY A 568 -22.92 -9.33 -2.98
CA GLY A 568 -22.20 -10.60 -3.13
C GLY A 568 -22.91 -11.81 -2.50
N LEU A 569 -23.78 -11.61 -1.49
CA LEU A 569 -24.57 -12.68 -0.87
C LEU A 569 -25.61 -13.28 -1.83
N PHE A 570 -26.02 -12.51 -2.84
CA PHE A 570 -27.02 -12.89 -3.83
C PHE A 570 -26.41 -13.24 -5.19
N GLY A 571 -25.07 -13.21 -5.32
CA GLY A 571 -24.38 -13.47 -6.58
C GLY A 571 -24.68 -12.47 -7.69
N THR A 572 -25.12 -11.25 -7.34
CA THR A 572 -25.51 -10.18 -8.28
C THR A 572 -24.36 -9.26 -8.63
N ASP A 573 -24.50 -8.53 -9.75
CA ASP A 573 -23.67 -7.35 -10.02
C ASP A 573 -23.90 -6.30 -8.92
N ASP A 574 -22.83 -5.92 -8.23
CA ASP A 574 -22.83 -5.01 -7.08
C ASP A 574 -22.65 -3.54 -7.47
N ILE A 575 -21.95 -3.27 -8.57
CA ILE A 575 -21.79 -1.93 -9.16
C ILE A 575 -23.15 -1.44 -9.69
N LEU A 576 -23.83 -2.27 -10.47
CA LEU A 576 -25.18 -1.98 -10.97
C LEU A 576 -26.18 -1.82 -9.80
N ALA A 577 -26.03 -2.62 -8.74
CA ALA A 577 -26.89 -2.54 -7.57
C ALA A 577 -26.72 -1.19 -6.85
N CYS A 578 -25.48 -0.70 -6.71
CA CYS A 578 -25.17 0.64 -6.21
C CYS A 578 -25.82 1.75 -7.04
N PHE A 579 -25.68 1.71 -8.37
CA PHE A 579 -26.28 2.71 -9.26
C PHE A 579 -27.81 2.76 -9.13
N VAL A 580 -28.46 1.59 -9.14
CA VAL A 580 -29.92 1.48 -9.03
C VAL A 580 -30.41 1.83 -7.62
N ALA A 581 -29.63 1.52 -6.57
CA ALA A 581 -29.90 1.94 -5.20
C ALA A 581 -29.90 3.47 -5.08
N GLY A 582 -28.88 4.16 -5.60
CA GLY A 582 -28.83 5.64 -5.64
C GLY A 582 -30.06 6.24 -6.32
N ASN A 583 -30.40 5.78 -7.53
CA ASN A 583 -31.57 6.25 -8.27
C ASN A 583 -32.92 5.97 -7.57
N SER A 584 -33.05 4.84 -6.85
CA SER A 584 -34.26 4.50 -6.10
C SER A 584 -34.38 5.30 -4.79
N PHE A 585 -33.22 5.64 -4.21
CA PHE A 585 -33.09 6.45 -3.00
C PHE A 585 -33.48 7.92 -3.23
N THR A 586 -33.20 8.50 -4.41
CA THR A 586 -33.58 9.88 -4.77
C THR A 586 -34.85 10.00 -5.63
N TRP A 587 -35.64 8.93 -5.75
CA TRP A 587 -36.82 8.86 -6.65
C TRP A 587 -37.97 9.88 -6.36
N ASP A 588 -37.92 10.65 -5.28
CA ASP A 588 -38.81 11.78 -4.97
C ASP A 588 -38.04 13.10 -4.69
N ASP A 589 -36.76 13.18 -5.07
CA ASP A 589 -35.81 14.31 -4.93
C ASP A 589 -35.60 14.87 -3.50
N TRP A 590 -36.33 14.41 -2.49
CA TRP A 590 -36.31 14.91 -1.10
C TRP A 590 -34.92 14.91 -0.45
N PHE A 591 -34.10 13.91 -0.78
CA PHE A 591 -32.72 13.77 -0.30
C PHE A 591 -31.75 14.60 -1.16
N ARG A 592 -31.80 14.46 -2.49
CA ARG A 592 -30.92 15.17 -3.44
C ARG A 592 -30.93 16.68 -3.19
N LEU A 593 -32.11 17.28 -3.08
CA LEU A 593 -32.29 18.72 -2.84
C LEU A 593 -31.72 19.21 -1.49
N ARG A 594 -31.57 18.33 -0.49
CA ARG A 594 -30.89 18.65 0.78
C ARG A 594 -29.38 18.47 0.66
N GLN A 595 -28.94 17.48 -0.11
CA GLN A 595 -27.52 17.24 -0.33
C GLN A 595 -26.88 18.35 -1.18
N GLU A 596 -27.64 18.99 -2.09
CA GLU A 596 -27.20 20.18 -2.85
C GLU A 596 -26.88 21.40 -1.96
N GLU A 597 -27.26 21.39 -0.67
CA GLU A 597 -26.88 22.41 0.30
C GLU A 597 -25.51 22.11 0.97
N THR A 598 -24.80 21.04 0.59
CA THR A 598 -23.54 20.61 1.27
C THR A 598 -22.58 19.85 0.35
N ASP A 599 -21.34 20.36 0.24
CA ASP A 599 -20.27 19.87 -0.65
C ASP A 599 -19.66 18.49 -0.27
N PHE A 600 -20.30 17.72 0.61
CA PHE A 600 -19.76 16.47 1.16
C PHE A 600 -19.50 15.41 0.08
N GLN A 601 -20.37 15.30 -0.93
CA GLN A 601 -20.14 14.41 -2.06
C GLN A 601 -18.90 14.82 -2.86
N GLU A 602 -18.73 16.12 -3.15
CA GLU A 602 -17.58 16.61 -3.93
C GLU A 602 -16.24 16.36 -3.22
N ILE A 603 -16.21 16.48 -1.88
CA ILE A 603 -15.03 16.18 -1.08
C ILE A 603 -14.68 14.69 -1.14
N LEU A 604 -15.68 13.79 -1.02
CA LEU A 604 -15.45 12.35 -1.15
C LEU A 604 -14.99 11.99 -2.57
N ASP A 605 -15.65 12.52 -3.60
CA ASP A 605 -15.27 12.31 -4.99
C ASP A 605 -13.80 12.73 -5.19
N MET A 606 -13.40 13.95 -4.82
CA MET A 606 -12.00 14.41 -4.91
C MET A 606 -11.01 13.46 -4.22
N LEU A 607 -11.29 13.03 -2.99
CA LEU A 607 -10.37 12.16 -2.24
C LEU A 607 -10.21 10.78 -2.90
N PHE A 608 -11.31 10.15 -3.33
CA PHE A 608 -11.26 8.84 -4.00
C PHE A 608 -10.68 8.93 -5.41
N ASN A 609 -11.01 9.97 -6.18
CA ASN A 609 -10.51 10.22 -7.54
C ASN A 609 -8.99 10.43 -7.52
N THR A 610 -8.53 11.29 -6.62
CA THR A 610 -7.10 11.52 -6.43
C THR A 610 -6.37 10.23 -6.05
N ALA A 611 -6.89 9.47 -5.08
CA ALA A 611 -6.25 8.21 -4.65
C ALA A 611 -6.15 7.17 -5.78
N ILE A 612 -7.25 6.92 -6.50
CA ILE A 612 -7.29 5.89 -7.54
C ILE A 612 -6.46 6.27 -8.78
N PHE A 613 -6.51 7.52 -9.25
CA PHE A 613 -5.76 7.91 -10.44
C PHE A 613 -4.26 8.01 -10.16
N LEU A 614 -3.87 8.38 -8.94
CA LEU A 614 -2.49 8.30 -8.46
C LEU A 614 -2.00 6.85 -8.41
N TYR A 615 -2.82 5.91 -7.91
CA TYR A 615 -2.51 4.48 -7.94
C TYR A 615 -2.41 3.93 -9.38
N ILE A 616 -3.39 4.24 -10.25
CA ILE A 616 -3.39 3.85 -11.67
C ILE A 616 -2.11 4.33 -12.36
N GLY A 617 -1.65 5.56 -12.08
CA GLY A 617 -0.40 6.09 -12.62
C GLY A 617 0.86 5.31 -12.19
N MET A 618 0.86 4.73 -10.99
CA MET A 618 1.98 3.92 -10.48
C MET A 618 2.02 2.51 -11.09
N ILE A 619 0.87 1.91 -11.38
CA ILE A 619 0.77 0.52 -11.90
C ILE A 619 0.84 0.39 -13.42
N ILE A 620 1.12 1.47 -14.18
CA ILE A 620 1.24 1.38 -15.65
C ILE A 620 2.51 0.58 -16.01
N PRO A 621 2.40 -0.58 -16.70
CA PRO A 621 3.56 -1.43 -17.00
C PRO A 621 4.30 -0.90 -18.24
N TRP A 622 5.17 0.10 -18.04
CA TRP A 622 5.83 0.79 -19.15
C TRP A 622 6.82 -0.10 -19.94
N GLN A 623 7.33 -1.17 -19.33
CA GLN A 623 8.26 -2.11 -19.96
C GLN A 623 7.56 -2.96 -21.04
N ASP A 624 6.38 -3.48 -20.74
CA ASP A 624 5.56 -4.36 -21.59
C ASP A 624 5.24 -3.73 -22.96
N TYR A 625 5.07 -2.41 -23.02
CA TYR A 625 4.84 -1.70 -24.28
C TYR A 625 5.99 -1.81 -25.28
N SER A 626 7.20 -2.15 -24.81
CA SER A 626 8.36 -2.42 -25.65
C SER A 626 8.63 -3.91 -25.88
N ASP A 627 7.95 -4.81 -25.18
CA ASP A 627 8.19 -6.25 -25.31
C ASP A 627 7.54 -6.84 -26.56
N THR A 628 8.41 -7.25 -27.48
CA THR A 628 8.03 -7.94 -28.70
C THR A 628 7.58 -9.39 -28.49
N ALA A 629 7.93 -10.02 -27.36
CA ALA A 629 7.57 -11.42 -27.06
C ALA A 629 6.08 -11.60 -26.73
N ILE A 630 5.47 -10.63 -26.04
CA ILE A 630 4.00 -10.54 -25.90
C ILE A 630 3.29 -9.94 -27.14
N GLY A 631 4.01 -9.70 -28.24
CA GLY A 631 3.45 -9.16 -29.48
C GLY A 631 3.17 -7.65 -29.46
N MET A 632 3.57 -6.95 -28.40
CA MET A 632 3.39 -5.51 -28.22
C MET A 632 4.57 -4.73 -28.85
N ASN A 633 4.31 -3.49 -29.24
CA ASN A 633 5.30 -2.55 -29.77
C ASN A 633 4.77 -1.13 -29.47
N GLY A 634 5.59 -0.22 -28.94
CA GLY A 634 5.11 1.07 -28.42
C GLY A 634 4.28 1.87 -29.44
N TRP A 635 4.69 1.91 -30.72
CA TRP A 635 3.93 2.60 -31.76
C TRP A 635 2.56 1.97 -32.03
N ARG A 636 2.43 0.64 -31.92
CA ARG A 636 1.15 -0.06 -32.12
C ARG A 636 0.17 0.27 -31.02
N VAL A 637 0.68 0.33 -29.78
CA VAL A 637 -0.08 0.66 -28.58
C VAL A 637 -0.56 2.12 -28.63
N VAL A 638 0.31 3.06 -29.03
CA VAL A 638 -0.07 4.46 -29.28
C VAL A 638 -1.14 4.60 -30.37
N VAL A 639 -0.98 3.92 -31.51
CA VAL A 639 -1.97 3.94 -32.60
C VAL A 639 -3.29 3.29 -32.15
N LEU A 640 -3.25 2.21 -31.38
CA LEU A 640 -4.44 1.59 -30.77
C LEU A 640 -5.18 2.59 -29.87
N GLY A 641 -4.48 3.30 -28.97
CA GLY A 641 -5.10 4.33 -28.12
C GLY A 641 -5.77 5.44 -28.93
N ILE A 642 -5.12 5.94 -29.99
CA ILE A 642 -5.70 6.94 -30.91
C ILE A 642 -6.96 6.39 -31.61
N LEU A 643 -6.91 5.15 -32.13
CA LEU A 643 -8.05 4.52 -32.80
C LEU A 643 -9.23 4.31 -31.84
N VAL A 644 -8.96 3.82 -30.62
CA VAL A 644 -9.99 3.63 -29.59
C VAL A 644 -10.65 4.96 -29.22
N ILE A 645 -9.89 6.04 -28.98
CA ILE A 645 -10.48 7.33 -28.63
C ILE A 645 -11.33 7.90 -29.78
N LEU A 646 -10.84 7.83 -31.02
CA LEU A 646 -11.53 8.42 -32.16
C LEU A 646 -12.74 7.61 -32.65
N PHE A 647 -12.69 6.27 -32.57
CA PHE A 647 -13.65 5.40 -33.26
C PHE A 647 -14.54 4.56 -32.34
N ARG A 648 -14.18 4.34 -31.06
CA ARG A 648 -15.01 3.53 -30.14
C ARG A 648 -16.40 4.13 -29.90
N ARG A 649 -16.54 5.45 -29.79
CA ARG A 649 -17.82 6.08 -29.38
C ARG A 649 -18.30 7.19 -30.31
N LEU A 650 -17.43 8.15 -30.68
CA LEU A 650 -17.83 9.31 -31.49
C LEU A 650 -18.58 8.98 -32.79
N PRO A 651 -18.15 8.03 -33.65
CA PRO A 651 -18.85 7.75 -34.90
C PRO A 651 -20.24 7.16 -34.67
N TRP A 652 -20.40 6.33 -33.64
CA TRP A 652 -21.64 5.64 -33.33
C TRP A 652 -22.68 6.60 -32.74
N VAL A 653 -22.28 7.47 -31.81
CA VAL A 653 -23.17 8.55 -31.31
C VAL A 653 -23.55 9.49 -32.47
N MET A 654 -22.60 9.87 -33.33
CA MET A 654 -22.88 10.72 -34.50
C MET A 654 -23.75 10.05 -35.58
N LEU A 655 -23.78 8.71 -35.63
CA LEU A 655 -24.68 7.95 -36.50
C LEU A 655 -26.10 7.86 -35.89
N THR A 656 -26.20 7.71 -34.57
CA THR A 656 -27.47 7.41 -33.88
C THR A 656 -28.16 8.63 -33.24
N TYR A 657 -27.53 9.81 -33.18
CA TYR A 657 -28.06 10.96 -32.41
C TYR A 657 -29.50 11.36 -32.76
N LYS A 658 -29.92 11.22 -34.03
CA LYS A 658 -31.31 11.48 -34.46
C LYS A 658 -32.36 10.57 -33.79
N ILE A 659 -31.91 9.44 -33.24
CA ILE A 659 -32.71 8.44 -32.53
C ILE A 659 -32.59 8.63 -31.00
N ILE A 660 -31.73 9.54 -30.52
CA ILE A 660 -31.48 9.83 -29.10
C ILE A 660 -32.17 11.16 -28.72
N PRO A 661 -33.39 11.18 -28.15
CA PRO A 661 -34.14 12.42 -27.94
C PRO A 661 -33.50 13.42 -26.96
N ALA A 662 -32.46 13.00 -26.21
CA ALA A 662 -31.66 13.87 -25.36
C ALA A 662 -30.66 14.75 -26.12
N LEU A 663 -30.20 14.33 -27.31
CA LEU A 663 -29.18 15.01 -28.12
C LEU A 663 -29.86 15.67 -29.33
N ARG A 664 -30.07 17.00 -29.29
CA ARG A 664 -30.86 17.69 -30.33
C ARG A 664 -30.03 18.12 -31.53
N THR A 665 -28.84 18.65 -31.28
CA THR A 665 -27.95 19.16 -32.33
C THR A 665 -26.78 18.22 -32.59
N TRP A 666 -26.17 18.36 -33.77
CA TRP A 666 -24.94 17.63 -34.10
C TRP A 666 -23.76 18.10 -33.21
N LYS A 667 -23.76 19.35 -32.72
CA LYS A 667 -22.77 19.85 -31.75
C LYS A 667 -22.90 19.07 -30.43
N GLU A 668 -24.10 18.94 -29.87
CA GLU A 668 -24.37 18.12 -28.68
C GLU A 668 -23.99 16.65 -28.89
N ALA A 669 -24.30 16.08 -30.06
CA ALA A 669 -23.95 14.71 -30.39
C ALA A 669 -22.43 14.49 -30.49
N CYS A 670 -21.70 15.46 -31.04
CA CYS A 670 -20.25 15.38 -31.13
C CYS A 670 -19.59 15.62 -29.76
N PHE A 671 -20.11 16.52 -28.94
CA PHE A 671 -19.67 16.71 -27.56
C PHE A 671 -19.89 15.42 -26.75
N ALA A 672 -21.12 14.89 -26.76
CA ALA A 672 -21.46 13.66 -26.05
C ALA A 672 -20.64 12.48 -26.57
N GLY A 673 -20.47 12.33 -27.88
CA GLY A 673 -19.67 11.26 -28.49
C GLY A 673 -18.17 11.35 -28.20
N TRP A 674 -17.62 12.56 -28.08
CA TRP A 674 -16.22 12.79 -27.68
C TRP A 674 -15.99 12.48 -26.20
N PHE A 675 -16.83 13.02 -25.32
CA PHE A 675 -16.68 12.86 -23.87
C PHE A 675 -17.31 11.55 -23.39
N GLY A 676 -16.59 10.45 -23.64
CA GLY A 676 -16.86 9.10 -23.13
C GLY A 676 -15.60 8.48 -22.56
N PRO A 677 -15.05 9.05 -21.48
CA PRO A 677 -13.75 8.65 -20.97
C PRO A 677 -13.73 7.19 -20.50
N ILE A 678 -12.59 6.54 -20.66
CA ILE A 678 -12.21 5.26 -20.05
C ILE A 678 -11.45 5.61 -18.76
N GLY A 679 -11.81 4.99 -17.64
CA GLY A 679 -11.25 5.28 -16.31
C GLY A 679 -11.20 4.05 -15.41
N VAL A 680 -11.58 4.23 -14.15
CA VAL A 680 -11.48 3.22 -13.08
C VAL A 680 -12.28 1.97 -13.41
N GLY A 681 -13.48 2.13 -14.01
CA GLY A 681 -14.32 1.01 -14.47
C GLY A 681 -13.52 -0.05 -15.23
N ALA A 682 -12.70 0.39 -16.18
CA ALA A 682 -11.88 -0.50 -17.00
C ALA A 682 -10.84 -1.29 -16.20
N VAL A 683 -10.28 -0.70 -15.14
CA VAL A 683 -9.30 -1.37 -14.25
C VAL A 683 -9.97 -2.49 -13.46
N TYR A 684 -11.17 -2.26 -12.92
CA TYR A 684 -11.97 -3.31 -12.31
C TYR A 684 -12.29 -4.44 -13.29
N TYR A 685 -12.59 -4.13 -14.56
CA TYR A 685 -12.87 -5.14 -15.58
C TYR A 685 -11.64 -5.98 -15.98
N ILE A 686 -10.40 -5.45 -15.91
CA ILE A 686 -9.17 -6.27 -16.05
C ILE A 686 -9.19 -7.38 -15.00
N GLU A 687 -9.41 -6.99 -13.74
CA GLU A 687 -9.35 -7.86 -12.58
C GLU A 687 -10.46 -8.93 -12.57
N VAL A 688 -11.68 -8.57 -13.01
CA VAL A 688 -12.76 -9.54 -13.22
C VAL A 688 -12.44 -10.48 -14.38
N ALA A 689 -11.89 -9.98 -15.49
CA ALA A 689 -11.53 -10.81 -16.64
C ALA A 689 -10.48 -11.87 -16.25
N ILE A 690 -9.40 -11.46 -15.58
CA ILE A 690 -8.33 -12.37 -15.11
C ILE A 690 -8.89 -13.44 -14.16
N ARG A 691 -9.78 -13.09 -13.23
CA ARG A 691 -10.42 -14.05 -12.30
C ARG A 691 -11.46 -14.99 -12.94
N LYS A 692 -11.95 -14.69 -14.15
CA LYS A 692 -13.06 -15.44 -14.78
C LYS A 692 -12.69 -16.18 -16.05
N VAL A 693 -11.64 -15.78 -16.76
CA VAL A 693 -11.04 -16.60 -17.83
C VAL A 693 -10.53 -17.91 -17.20
N PRO A 694 -10.73 -19.08 -17.84
CA PRO A 694 -10.21 -20.37 -17.34
C PRO A 694 -8.69 -20.35 -17.18
N ASP A 695 -8.18 -21.06 -16.18
CA ASP A 695 -6.74 -21.22 -15.97
C ASP A 695 -6.28 -22.62 -16.42
N ASP A 696 -6.21 -22.79 -17.74
CA ASP A 696 -5.88 -24.05 -18.41
C ASP A 696 -4.52 -24.02 -19.15
N GLY A 697 -3.72 -22.96 -18.93
CA GLY A 697 -2.43 -22.75 -19.59
C GLY A 697 -2.51 -22.35 -21.07
N THR A 698 -3.71 -22.23 -21.66
CA THR A 698 -3.86 -21.91 -23.09
C THR A 698 -4.17 -20.44 -23.37
N ARG A 699 -4.46 -19.64 -22.33
CA ARG A 699 -4.80 -18.20 -22.42
C ARG A 699 -3.77 -17.28 -21.76
N ASP A 700 -2.58 -17.81 -21.42
CA ASP A 700 -1.53 -17.07 -20.71
C ASP A 700 -1.05 -15.81 -21.44
N HIS A 701 -1.08 -15.82 -22.77
CA HIS A 701 -0.77 -14.65 -23.59
C HIS A 701 -1.82 -13.54 -23.40
N MET A 702 -3.12 -13.88 -23.47
CA MET A 702 -4.20 -12.94 -23.17
C MET A 702 -4.08 -12.39 -21.73
N ARG A 703 -3.77 -13.25 -20.74
CA ARG A 703 -3.57 -12.85 -19.34
C ARG A 703 -2.46 -11.80 -19.18
N ARG A 704 -1.35 -11.93 -19.92
CA ARG A 704 -0.25 -10.94 -19.93
C ARG A 704 -0.60 -9.66 -20.69
N VAL A 705 -1.44 -9.73 -21.74
CA VAL A 705 -1.74 -8.60 -22.62
C VAL A 705 -2.90 -7.73 -22.13
N VAL A 706 -3.87 -8.28 -21.39
CA VAL A 706 -5.08 -7.54 -20.98
C VAL A 706 -4.76 -6.31 -20.13
N ALA A 707 -3.91 -6.44 -19.11
CA ALA A 707 -3.60 -5.32 -18.22
C ALA A 707 -2.85 -4.17 -18.94
N PRO A 708 -1.73 -4.41 -19.67
CA PRO A 708 -1.06 -3.36 -20.43
C PRO A 708 -1.98 -2.64 -21.43
N VAL A 709 -2.77 -3.38 -22.22
CA VAL A 709 -3.65 -2.80 -23.25
C VAL A 709 -4.73 -1.93 -22.64
N VAL A 710 -5.39 -2.38 -21.57
CA VAL A 710 -6.48 -1.63 -20.93
C VAL A 710 -5.92 -0.42 -20.16
N LEU A 711 -4.82 -0.57 -19.40
CA LEU A 711 -4.18 0.54 -18.69
C LEU A 711 -3.68 1.62 -19.66
N PHE A 712 -3.17 1.26 -20.85
CA PHE A 712 -2.79 2.24 -21.86
C PHE A 712 -4.01 2.99 -22.43
N CYS A 713 -5.13 2.30 -22.60
CA CYS A 713 -6.40 2.91 -23.03
C CYS A 713 -6.96 3.88 -21.97
N VAL A 714 -6.86 3.53 -20.67
CA VAL A 714 -7.16 4.43 -19.55
C VAL A 714 -6.25 5.66 -19.57
N PHE A 715 -4.92 5.46 -19.63
CA PHE A 715 -3.94 6.55 -19.70
C PHE A 715 -4.21 7.50 -20.89
N SER A 716 -4.42 6.95 -22.09
CA SER A 716 -4.71 7.72 -23.29
C SER A 716 -6.00 8.55 -23.17
N SER A 717 -7.02 7.97 -22.54
CA SER A 717 -8.30 8.62 -22.23
C SER A 717 -8.12 9.79 -21.25
N VAL A 718 -7.49 9.56 -20.09
CA VAL A 718 -7.23 10.57 -19.06
C VAL A 718 -6.43 11.73 -19.65
N LEU A 719 -5.37 11.42 -20.42
CA LEU A 719 -4.55 12.41 -21.11
C LEU A 719 -5.35 13.24 -22.11
N THR A 720 -6.12 12.59 -22.98
CA THR A 720 -6.80 13.28 -24.09
C THR A 720 -7.98 14.12 -23.59
N HIS A 721 -8.82 13.56 -22.72
CA HIS A 721 -9.99 14.28 -22.20
C HIS A 721 -9.59 15.37 -21.21
N GLY A 722 -8.61 15.12 -20.32
CA GLY A 722 -8.12 16.10 -19.35
C GLY A 722 -7.42 17.32 -19.97
N ILE A 723 -6.85 17.17 -21.17
CA ILE A 723 -6.20 18.28 -21.90
C ILE A 723 -7.16 18.94 -22.93
N THR A 724 -8.28 18.30 -23.28
CA THR A 724 -9.22 18.83 -24.30
C THR A 724 -9.69 20.25 -23.97
N VAL A 725 -10.24 20.48 -22.76
CA VAL A 725 -10.82 21.79 -22.38
C VAL A 725 -9.74 22.90 -22.34
N PRO A 726 -8.56 22.70 -21.70
CA PRO A 726 -7.46 23.66 -21.77
C PRO A 726 -7.03 24.03 -23.20
N ILE A 727 -6.89 23.05 -24.10
CA ILE A 727 -6.51 23.31 -25.50
C ILE A 727 -7.56 24.14 -26.23
N VAL A 728 -8.85 23.84 -26.03
CA VAL A 728 -9.95 24.58 -26.64
C VAL A 728 -9.95 26.04 -26.21
N TYR A 729 -9.80 26.30 -24.91
CA TYR A 729 -9.88 27.64 -24.34
C TYR A 729 -8.64 28.50 -24.62
N PHE A 730 -7.43 27.95 -24.41
CA PHE A 730 -6.18 28.68 -24.54
C PHE A 730 -5.55 28.63 -25.94
N GLY A 731 -5.84 27.59 -26.73
CA GLY A 731 -5.30 27.42 -28.08
C GLY A 731 -5.47 28.64 -29.00
N PRO A 732 -6.65 29.28 -29.06
CA PRO A 732 -6.85 30.52 -29.82
C PRO A 732 -5.97 31.69 -29.34
N HIS A 733 -5.79 31.83 -28.03
CA HIS A 733 -5.03 32.93 -27.42
C HIS A 733 -3.52 32.80 -27.65
N VAL A 734 -2.96 31.60 -27.46
CA VAL A 734 -1.54 31.32 -27.70
C VAL A 734 -1.18 31.57 -29.17
N VAL A 735 -1.96 31.00 -30.11
CA VAL A 735 -1.74 31.18 -31.55
C VAL A 735 -1.88 32.65 -31.98
N ARG A 736 -2.83 33.40 -31.40
CA ARG A 736 -2.98 34.84 -31.66
C ARG A 736 -1.73 35.62 -31.23
N GLN A 737 -1.14 35.32 -30.07
CA GLN A 737 0.12 35.95 -29.64
C GLN A 737 1.32 35.56 -30.52
N THR A 738 1.48 34.29 -30.89
CA THR A 738 2.57 33.86 -31.80
C THR A 738 2.45 34.50 -33.18
N ARG A 739 1.22 34.64 -33.70
CA ARG A 739 0.95 35.32 -34.98
C ARG A 739 1.27 36.81 -34.90
N THR A 740 0.89 37.51 -33.81
CA THR A 740 1.23 38.94 -33.62
C THR A 740 2.74 39.17 -33.53
N LEU A 741 3.49 38.30 -32.85
CA LEU A 741 4.96 38.36 -32.80
C LEU A 741 5.63 38.11 -34.16
N THR A 742 5.00 37.34 -35.04
CA THR A 742 5.51 37.06 -36.40
C THR A 742 5.15 38.18 -37.39
N VAL A 743 4.00 38.83 -37.22
CA VAL A 743 3.45 39.86 -38.14
C VAL A 743 4.13 41.24 -38.02
N THR A 744 5.00 41.46 -37.02
CA THR A 744 5.87 42.66 -36.97
C THR A 744 6.94 42.66 -38.08
N ARG A 745 7.10 41.56 -38.84
CA ARG A 745 7.86 41.55 -40.10
C ARG A 745 6.98 41.16 -41.29
N THR A 746 7.26 41.82 -42.42
CA THR A 746 6.63 41.62 -43.76
C THR A 746 5.14 42.00 -43.89
N ARG A 747 4.92 43.22 -44.42
CA ARG A 747 3.67 43.70 -45.00
C ARG A 747 3.82 43.75 -46.52
N THR A 748 3.15 42.86 -47.28
CA THR A 748 2.67 43.14 -48.66
C THR A 748 1.79 42.01 -49.23
N ALA A 749 0.67 42.43 -49.85
CA ALA A 749 -0.13 41.76 -50.88
C ALA A 749 -1.00 40.52 -50.50
N PRO A 750 -2.22 40.39 -51.07
CA PRO A 750 -3.16 39.31 -50.80
C PRO A 750 -3.12 38.19 -51.85
N ALA A 751 -3.46 36.97 -51.43
CA ALA A 751 -3.86 35.87 -52.31
C ALA A 751 -5.08 35.16 -51.71
N SER A 752 -6.02 34.79 -52.57
CA SER A 752 -7.23 34.05 -52.20
C SER A 752 -6.91 32.59 -51.89
N GLU A 753 -7.34 32.08 -50.73
CA GLU A 753 -7.35 30.64 -50.45
C GLU A 753 -8.77 30.13 -50.22
N HIS A 754 -9.08 28.97 -50.81
CA HIS A 754 -10.23 28.16 -50.40
C HIS A 754 -9.96 27.60 -49.00
N GLU A 755 -10.86 27.92 -48.06
CA GLU A 755 -10.72 27.65 -46.64
C GLU A 755 -10.79 26.16 -46.31
N LYS A 756 -9.62 25.50 -46.23
CA LYS A 756 -9.48 24.19 -45.59
C LYS A 756 -9.59 24.36 -44.08
N ARG A 757 -10.82 24.27 -43.56
CA ARG A 757 -11.12 24.35 -42.12
C ARG A 757 -10.17 23.49 -41.30
N SER A 758 -9.50 24.12 -40.34
CA SER A 758 -8.60 23.45 -39.41
C SER A 758 -9.38 22.73 -38.32
N TRP A 759 -8.87 21.59 -37.82
CA TRP A 759 -9.44 20.90 -36.65
C TRP A 759 -9.59 21.83 -35.43
N ARG A 760 -8.78 22.88 -35.34
CA ARG A 760 -8.88 23.92 -34.30
C ARG A 760 -10.14 24.77 -34.43
N GLU A 761 -10.55 25.11 -35.65
CA GLU A 761 -11.78 25.86 -35.93
C GLU A 761 -13.01 24.97 -35.72
N PHE A 762 -12.91 23.68 -36.04
CA PHE A 762 -13.95 22.70 -35.71
C PHE A 762 -14.22 22.66 -34.19
N PHE A 763 -13.19 22.45 -33.36
CA PHE A 763 -13.35 22.48 -31.91
C PHE A 763 -13.82 23.86 -31.40
N ALA A 764 -13.25 24.98 -31.87
CA ALA A 764 -13.73 26.30 -31.48
C ALA A 764 -15.23 26.52 -31.82
N SER A 765 -15.69 26.05 -32.99
CA SER A 765 -17.10 26.14 -33.40
C SER A 765 -18.05 25.23 -32.63
N LEU A 766 -17.51 24.20 -31.96
CA LEU A 766 -18.26 23.29 -31.09
C LEU A 766 -18.68 23.96 -29.78
N PHE A 767 -17.88 24.93 -29.30
CA PHE A 767 -18.07 25.64 -28.04
C PHE A 767 -18.47 27.12 -28.19
N ALA A 768 -18.40 27.67 -29.41
CA ALA A 768 -18.96 28.99 -29.71
C ALA A 768 -20.49 28.89 -29.96
N ASP A 769 -21.28 29.67 -29.21
CA ASP A 769 -22.03 30.81 -29.76
C ASP A 769 -22.96 31.47 -28.71
N LYS A 770 -22.50 32.57 -28.12
CA LYS A 770 -23.15 33.90 -28.15
C LYS A 770 -22.31 34.90 -27.36
N GLU A 771 -22.11 36.09 -27.91
CA GLU A 771 -21.57 37.21 -27.13
C GLU A 771 -22.54 37.51 -25.97
N PRO A 772 -22.04 37.80 -24.75
CA PRO A 772 -22.89 38.31 -23.69
C PRO A 772 -23.44 39.68 -24.11
N LEU A 773 -24.77 39.84 -24.06
CA LEU A 773 -25.42 41.14 -24.10
C LEU A 773 -25.07 41.90 -22.81
N SER A 774 -23.93 42.59 -22.81
CA SER A 774 -23.43 43.38 -21.69
C SER A 774 -22.84 44.73 -22.11
N GLU A 775 -23.43 45.38 -23.11
CA GLU A 775 -23.26 46.81 -23.43
C GLU A 775 -24.62 47.40 -23.89
N ASP A 776 -25.57 47.55 -22.96
CA ASP A 776 -26.79 48.38 -23.19
C ASP A 776 -27.58 48.75 -21.90
N LEU A 777 -27.01 48.56 -20.69
CA LEU A 777 -27.71 48.81 -19.41
C LEU A 777 -27.19 50.02 -18.60
N GLU A 778 -26.52 50.97 -19.23
CA GLU A 778 -26.19 52.28 -18.61
C GLU A 778 -26.95 53.46 -19.25
N ARG A 779 -28.05 53.22 -19.99
CA ARG A 779 -28.76 54.31 -20.68
C ARG A 779 -30.29 54.24 -20.75
N SER A 780 -30.96 53.73 -19.72
CA SER A 780 -32.42 53.89 -19.59
C SER A 780 -32.98 53.66 -18.17
N GLU A 781 -32.58 54.47 -17.19
CA GLU A 781 -33.34 54.65 -15.93
C GLU A 781 -33.58 56.14 -15.63
N GLU A 782 -34.21 56.84 -16.58
CA GLU A 782 -35.01 58.03 -16.29
C GLU A 782 -36.45 57.78 -16.74
N ASN A 783 -37.39 57.93 -15.79
CA ASN A 783 -38.85 57.72 -15.82
C ASN A 783 -39.32 56.32 -15.38
N GLY A 784 -39.83 56.25 -14.15
CA GLY A 784 -40.40 55.03 -13.60
C GLY A 784 -41.92 54.92 -13.75
N LYS A 785 -42.44 53.76 -13.35
CA LYS A 785 -43.68 53.61 -12.56
C LYS A 785 -43.74 52.20 -11.98
N GLU A 786 -44.36 52.09 -10.81
CA GLU A 786 -44.56 50.83 -10.10
C GLU A 786 -45.54 49.92 -10.86
N GLU A 787 -45.27 48.61 -10.89
CA GLU A 787 -46.34 47.62 -10.76
C GLU A 787 -45.81 46.34 -10.10
N VAL A 788 -46.60 45.79 -9.17
CA VAL A 788 -46.17 44.77 -8.20
C VAL A 788 -46.55 43.37 -8.69
N TYR A 789 -45.59 42.44 -8.69
CA TYR A 789 -45.86 41.00 -8.62
C TYR A 789 -44.86 40.31 -7.70
N GLU A 790 -45.36 39.69 -6.64
CA GLU A 790 -44.57 39.06 -5.57
C GLU A 790 -43.84 37.80 -6.07
N ARG A 791 -42.58 37.63 -5.65
CA ARG A 791 -41.89 36.33 -5.67
C ARG A 791 -41.87 35.75 -4.25
N PRO A 792 -42.06 34.44 -4.06
CA PRO A 792 -41.99 33.82 -2.74
C PRO A 792 -40.57 33.93 -2.15
N ALA A 793 -40.51 33.99 -0.82
CA ALA A 793 -39.34 34.42 -0.07
C ALA A 793 -38.11 33.50 -0.15
N GLN A 794 -36.93 34.12 -0.05
CA GLN A 794 -35.66 33.45 0.23
C GLN A 794 -35.65 32.85 1.66
N PRO A 795 -35.07 31.67 1.90
CA PRO A 795 -34.79 31.20 3.25
C PRO A 795 -33.46 31.77 3.80
N PHE A 796 -33.59 32.60 4.84
CA PHE A 796 -32.61 32.81 5.92
C PHE A 796 -31.15 33.20 5.58
N SER A 797 -30.92 34.51 5.45
CA SER A 797 -29.68 35.13 5.94
C SER A 797 -29.60 35.02 7.47
N ARG A 798 -28.43 34.64 8.03
CA ARG A 798 -28.21 34.66 9.49
C ARG A 798 -28.30 36.09 10.06
N SER A 799 -29.36 36.39 10.80
CA SER A 799 -29.49 37.65 11.54
C SER A 799 -28.76 37.58 12.89
N VAL A 800 -27.76 38.43 13.06
CA VAL A 800 -27.19 38.75 14.39
C VAL A 800 -28.09 39.80 15.03
N HIS A 801 -28.68 39.51 16.20
CA HIS A 801 -28.67 40.37 17.40
C HIS A 801 -29.61 39.83 18.49
N GLY A 802 -29.07 39.66 19.70
CA GLY A 802 -29.86 39.71 20.94
C GLY A 802 -30.07 41.17 21.37
N GLN A 803 -31.24 41.47 21.93
CA GLN A 803 -31.66 42.82 22.29
C GLN A 803 -31.09 43.29 23.64
N LEU A 804 -30.91 44.61 23.79
CA LEU A 804 -30.87 45.32 25.07
C LEU A 804 -31.83 46.54 25.01
N PRO A 805 -32.48 46.92 26.13
CA PRO A 805 -33.51 47.97 26.18
C PRO A 805 -32.93 49.40 26.36
N PRO A 806 -33.73 50.46 26.17
CA PRO A 806 -33.21 51.83 25.97
C PRO A 806 -33.05 52.70 27.24
N ASP A 807 -32.02 53.53 27.19
CA ASP A 807 -31.78 54.85 27.80
C ASP A 807 -32.35 55.21 29.19
N GLU A 808 -31.45 55.43 30.15
CA GLU A 808 -31.66 56.43 31.20
C GLU A 808 -30.36 57.20 31.56
N GLN A 809 -30.55 58.47 31.91
CA GLN A 809 -29.61 59.60 31.91
C GLN A 809 -28.45 59.62 32.95
N ILE A 810 -27.48 60.51 32.68
CA ILE A 810 -26.56 61.24 33.61
C ILE A 810 -25.19 60.61 33.97
N ASN A 811 -24.14 61.40 33.66
CA ASN A 811 -22.74 61.35 34.09
C ASN A 811 -22.58 62.38 35.27
N PRO A 812 -21.58 62.38 36.20
CA PRO A 812 -20.27 61.72 36.12
C PRO A 812 -19.62 61.17 37.42
N HIS A 813 -18.57 60.35 37.27
CA HIS A 813 -17.22 60.49 37.90
C HIS A 813 -16.49 59.15 38.12
N HIS A 814 -15.27 59.06 37.57
CA HIS A 814 -14.14 58.22 38.01
C HIS A 814 -14.32 56.69 37.89
N GLN A 815 -13.31 55.89 37.53
CA GLN A 815 -11.94 56.13 37.03
C GLN A 815 -11.54 54.80 36.37
N HIS A 816 -10.98 54.76 35.16
CA HIS A 816 -10.02 53.71 34.80
C HIS A 816 -9.13 54.13 33.63
N ILE A 817 -7.88 53.71 33.69
CA ILE A 817 -6.77 54.17 32.83
C ILE A 817 -6.60 53.22 31.64
N ASP A 818 -6.36 53.82 30.49
CA ASP A 818 -5.96 53.18 29.24
C ASP A 818 -4.58 52.48 29.35
N LYS A 819 -4.51 51.22 28.89
CA LYS A 819 -3.39 50.70 28.05
C LYS A 819 -3.58 49.24 27.61
N SER A 820 -3.96 49.08 26.35
CA SER A 820 -3.82 47.83 25.59
C SER A 820 -2.35 47.56 25.21
N SER A 821 -1.59 46.86 26.07
CA SER A 821 -0.24 46.39 25.71
C SER A 821 0.25 45.13 26.45
N GLN A 822 -0.66 44.19 26.80
CA GLN A 822 -0.22 42.99 27.54
C GLN A 822 -1.10 41.73 27.44
N ILE A 823 -1.64 41.38 26.26
CA ILE A 823 -2.28 40.06 26.03
C ILE A 823 -1.76 39.42 24.73
N ALA A 824 -0.47 39.09 24.74
CA ALA A 824 0.18 38.23 23.75
C ALA A 824 1.17 37.25 24.42
N THR A 825 1.04 37.04 25.74
CA THR A 825 2.05 36.40 26.59
C THR A 825 1.46 35.43 27.61
N GLU A 826 0.39 34.71 27.26
CA GLU A 826 -0.22 33.72 28.19
C GLU A 826 -0.59 32.37 27.56
N SER A 827 -0.30 32.16 26.27
CA SER A 827 -0.57 30.87 25.58
C SER A 827 0.69 30.04 25.29
N LEU A 828 1.88 30.51 25.69
CA LEU A 828 3.19 29.94 25.31
C LEU A 828 4.01 29.35 26.47
N ASN A 829 3.46 29.31 27.69
CA ASN A 829 4.17 28.84 28.90
C ASN A 829 3.70 27.46 29.44
N LEU A 830 2.83 26.73 28.72
CA LEU A 830 2.29 25.44 29.19
C LEU A 830 3.06 24.19 28.70
N LEU A 831 4.19 24.34 28.00
CA LEU A 831 4.99 23.23 27.45
C LEU A 831 6.49 23.31 27.87
N ALA A 832 6.77 23.27 29.18
CA ALA A 832 8.14 23.35 29.70
C ALA A 832 8.45 22.53 30.98
N LYS A 833 8.14 21.22 31.00
CA LYS A 833 8.76 20.18 31.88
C LYS A 833 8.54 20.38 33.43
N PRO A 834 9.09 19.52 34.32
CA PRO A 834 8.76 18.09 34.47
C PRO A 834 8.42 17.65 35.92
N ALA A 835 8.04 16.37 36.08
CA ALA A 835 8.27 15.53 37.27
C ALA A 835 7.71 15.98 38.66
N ALA A 836 6.42 15.72 38.93
CA ALA A 836 5.87 15.76 40.30
C ALA A 836 4.74 14.74 40.63
N ALA A 837 4.41 13.79 39.74
CA ALA A 837 3.19 12.96 39.85
C ALA A 837 3.40 11.44 40.02
N LEU A 838 4.56 10.99 40.51
CA LEU A 838 4.89 9.56 40.70
C LEU A 838 5.42 9.23 42.12
N ARG A 839 4.84 9.87 43.14
CA ARG A 839 5.26 9.73 44.55
C ARG A 839 4.13 9.56 45.57
N ARG A 840 2.98 9.01 45.16
CA ARG A 840 1.80 8.75 46.04
C ARG A 840 1.17 7.34 45.94
N LEU A 841 1.87 6.36 45.37
CA LEU A 841 1.45 4.93 45.39
C LEU A 841 2.64 3.98 45.69
N ARG A 842 3.34 4.23 46.81
CA ARG A 842 4.21 3.25 47.47
C ARG A 842 4.10 3.38 48.99
N GLY A 843 3.67 2.30 49.64
CA GLY A 843 3.52 2.18 51.10
C GLY A 843 2.12 1.69 51.47
N GLY A 844 2.01 0.43 51.90
CA GLY A 844 0.72 -0.18 52.27
C GLY A 844 0.64 -1.70 52.07
N ASP A 845 1.57 -2.43 52.69
CA ASP A 845 1.47 -3.82 53.18
C ASP A 845 1.02 -5.00 52.29
N ALA A 846 1.33 -6.19 52.79
CA ALA A 846 1.17 -7.48 52.15
C ALA A 846 0.10 -8.34 52.84
N ALA A 847 -0.23 -9.46 52.18
CA ALA A 847 -1.12 -10.54 52.62
C ALA A 847 -2.62 -10.21 52.69
N GLU A 848 -3.40 -10.75 51.74
CA GLU A 848 -4.23 -11.95 51.98
C GLU A 848 -4.86 -12.49 50.67
N VAL A 849 -4.88 -13.83 50.56
CA VAL A 849 -6.02 -14.71 50.13
C VAL A 849 -6.92 -14.25 48.96
N GLN A 850 -7.36 -15.02 47.95
CA GLN A 850 -7.23 -16.40 47.42
C GLN A 850 -8.44 -16.57 46.47
N ARG A 851 -8.35 -17.33 45.36
CA ARG A 851 -9.47 -17.66 44.41
C ARG A 851 -10.00 -16.44 43.63
N ALA A 852 -10.62 -16.51 42.44
CA ALA A 852 -10.91 -17.59 41.48
C ALA A 852 -10.77 -16.98 40.05
N HIS A 853 -10.92 -17.66 38.91
CA HIS A 853 -11.29 -19.06 38.59
C HIS A 853 -10.68 -19.44 37.21
N CYS A 854 -11.07 -20.59 36.64
CA CYS A 854 -10.86 -20.96 35.23
C CYS A 854 -12.17 -21.59 34.73
N PRO A 855 -12.74 -21.18 33.58
CA PRO A 855 -13.84 -21.89 32.95
C PRO A 855 -13.32 -22.95 31.98
N ASP A 856 -13.69 -24.20 32.22
CA ASP A 856 -13.42 -25.33 31.31
C ASP A 856 -14.31 -25.25 30.05
N ARG A 857 -13.71 -25.68 28.93
CA ARG A 857 -14.29 -26.43 27.80
C ARG A 857 -15.77 -26.25 27.42
N THR A 858 -15.96 -25.81 26.18
CA THR A 858 -16.53 -26.68 25.11
C THR A 858 -15.73 -26.46 23.84
#